data_AF-A0A3A3FS15-F1
#
_entry.id   AF-A0A3A3FS15-F1
#
_cell.length_a   1.000
_cell.length_b   1.000
_cell.length_c   1.000
_cell.angle_alpha   90.00
_cell.angle_beta   90.00
_cell.angle_gamma   90.00
#
_symmetry.space_group_name_H-M   'P 1'
#
loop_
_entity.id
_entity.type
_entity.pdbx_description
1 polymer ?
#
loop_
_entity_poly.entity_id
_entity_poly.type
_entity_poly.pdbx_seq_one_letter_code
_entity_poly.pdbx_strand_id
1 'polypeptide(L)'
;MNLNWTLFVRRFLYGVLRVWILLVLLISVVISSSAHAACSSWRSPQKAWFNEYFFGSGGSAPPNFLEVYSTSNAFPASWQNWSIDVYTGANTKTTYPLTSSTSTACTVSNKTWLTTNVPGGLRQQNALVLLKDEAGAYVDAFVFDNSSPPDPWPGAAASSWFPGLANASTGCPALATSLTSQAGTSGSTPKQFNMLVLKNYGNKDMARDPDGGSTWDLTSNTGSGTTYTQCVSNNANFTKTVDNATPTPGTTVTFTLNLANTSSTSMAGVQITDFLPPILTYISSTSSNASDPPVTTGTYTATDPNTGLTSSVTSVNWSPATVAAGTISKLNIKMQVPADAPEGHTYVNTAQTTAGLTDSQTDFANVTIGSPNTPSFAISVSPATSTTCTPALLGPQVTITAMSAANGTGTPLTNYNGTVTLTASTPSPRWYNSAGVRLSGNTVTLTNGSITLYLADTVAETFTVSAVDAVYASPNVMQGSSGNITFTAGSTGLTLTDVDILTPNYGAVAGRPHAVRANVSTCGSTATTTGQYSGTIYYIPGLNHPAGATGPTINTSSASCPGSVVAPLTTGGTPITLNFSAGRATFYLCSTDVGQYALRLSVSGIPSGTNTVTGTSSNFTVRPFVITASGFMAGSTANPAGTAALAKAGASFSGTLSAWRWVASADTETDGSGAQRGNGIPDANATASTITTANPGLTARFNGTTNNAGVVSLASVLAPPVNAPTDTTAYTLGTLSPTTATLATGTATLTNAISYSEVGNFKIGGTEGGGTYAVTNYLGAAGLNVPILSDVVGRITPDHFTVTAPNIIRRPGCSPDSTFTYMDEIFSLGFTLAARNASGVAMQNYRNSYAFLNLFDPNDTKWASMSVADRNARFAAQWASTSTGADGSFGLGAYQDPSDLSSRIAVTAAAGSGWVNGANTINANARFARTAAAQDGPFATLTMGIVPRDTDGITVKPADLNLNGNRVSLGTNNLRFGRLVLFSASAQGQANINMPVQAQYWSGKSWILNKDDNCTLIAAGALRAANYRDGRGNAMAAWPVTLGGAVQITGGLGQLSLTKPGTVRAGTVDVCVDLGNDPAPGVACAATPGNQGYLKGRWAPGTTFQNDPAASASFGVYTPETQRAVHIRELY
;
A
#
# COMPACT_ATOMS: atom_id res chain seq x y z
N MET A 1 22.17 2.18 -100.96
CA MET A 1 22.02 0.71 -101.10
C MET A 1 22.00 0.09 -99.71
N ASN A 2 21.22 -0.94 -99.38
CA ASN A 2 19.98 -1.44 -99.98
C ASN A 2 19.23 -2.26 -98.90
N LEU A 3 17.91 -2.37 -99.06
CA LEU A 3 16.99 -3.31 -98.39
C LEU A 3 17.60 -4.22 -97.30
N ASN A 4 17.47 -3.81 -96.03
CA ASN A 4 17.42 -4.74 -94.87
C ASN A 4 16.86 -4.11 -93.58
N TRP A 5 16.70 -2.79 -93.53
CA TRP A 5 16.20 -2.07 -92.35
C TRP A 5 14.71 -2.31 -92.01
N THR A 6 13.89 -2.79 -92.95
CA THR A 6 12.44 -3.00 -92.75
C THR A 6 12.08 -4.37 -92.15
N LEU A 7 12.97 -5.37 -92.16
CA LEU A 7 12.75 -6.66 -91.49
C LEU A 7 13.21 -6.67 -90.03
N PHE A 8 14.26 -5.93 -89.68
CA PHE A 8 14.83 -5.94 -88.33
C PHE A 8 13.89 -5.30 -87.29
N VAL A 9 13.31 -4.15 -87.63
CA VAL A 9 12.38 -3.41 -86.74
C VAL A 9 11.11 -4.21 -86.42
N ARG A 10 10.57 -5.00 -87.39
CA ARG A 10 9.39 -5.85 -87.16
C ARG A 10 9.66 -7.06 -86.27
N ARG A 11 10.89 -7.59 -86.22
CA ARG A 11 11.25 -8.66 -85.26
C ARG A 11 11.52 -8.14 -83.85
N PHE A 12 12.06 -6.93 -83.71
CA PHE A 12 12.34 -6.34 -82.39
C PHE A 12 11.05 -6.01 -81.60
N LEU A 13 10.07 -5.38 -82.26
CA LEU A 13 8.76 -5.08 -81.65
C LEU A 13 7.96 -6.32 -81.24
N TYR A 14 8.05 -7.43 -81.99
CA TYR A 14 7.40 -8.69 -81.64
C TYR A 14 8.06 -9.42 -80.45
N GLY A 15 9.36 -9.21 -80.21
CA GLY A 15 10.07 -9.77 -79.07
C GLY A 15 9.66 -9.11 -77.75
N VAL A 16 9.62 -7.78 -77.71
CA VAL A 16 9.26 -7.01 -76.52
C VAL A 16 7.80 -7.24 -76.10
N LEU A 17 6.88 -7.32 -77.07
CA LEU A 17 5.46 -7.57 -76.78
C LEU A 17 5.20 -8.97 -76.19
N ARG A 18 5.96 -10.00 -76.62
CA ARG A 18 5.86 -11.37 -76.06
C ARG A 18 6.33 -11.45 -74.62
N VAL A 19 7.40 -10.76 -74.26
CA VAL A 19 7.92 -10.74 -72.88
C VAL A 19 6.92 -10.05 -71.94
N TRP A 20 6.31 -8.93 -72.37
CA TRP A 20 5.28 -8.24 -71.58
C TRP A 20 4.01 -9.08 -71.39
N ILE A 21 3.52 -9.76 -72.42
CA ILE A 21 2.31 -10.61 -72.30
C ILE A 21 2.58 -11.83 -71.39
N LEU A 22 3.77 -12.44 -71.45
CA LEU A 22 4.14 -13.54 -70.54
C LEU A 22 4.30 -13.08 -69.09
N LEU A 23 4.83 -11.88 -68.85
CA LEU A 23 4.94 -11.31 -67.50
C LEU A 23 3.55 -11.04 -66.89
N VAL A 24 2.63 -10.47 -67.68
CA VAL A 24 1.24 -10.21 -67.24
C VAL A 24 0.46 -11.53 -67.03
N LEU A 25 0.67 -12.56 -67.85
CA LEU A 25 0.04 -13.87 -67.64
C LEU A 25 0.57 -14.57 -66.37
N LEU A 26 1.87 -14.53 -66.10
CA LEU A 26 2.44 -15.10 -64.87
C LEU A 26 1.89 -14.41 -63.61
N ILE A 27 1.73 -13.08 -63.65
CA ILE A 27 1.14 -12.31 -62.53
C ILE A 27 -0.35 -12.63 -62.35
N SER A 28 -1.06 -13.00 -63.41
CA SER A 28 -2.50 -13.28 -63.38
C SER A 28 -2.87 -14.72 -62.95
N VAL A 29 -1.94 -15.68 -63.05
CA VAL A 29 -2.20 -17.11 -62.77
C VAL A 29 -1.84 -17.52 -61.33
N VAL A 30 -1.16 -16.65 -60.57
CA VAL A 30 -0.83 -16.91 -59.14
C VAL A 30 -2.00 -16.56 -58.19
N ILE A 31 -3.11 -16.00 -58.69
CA ILE A 31 -4.29 -15.62 -57.89
C ILE A 31 -5.53 -16.43 -58.30
N SER A 32 -5.48 -17.76 -58.19
CA SER A 32 -6.68 -18.63 -58.05
C SER A 32 -6.36 -20.12 -57.83
N SER A 33 -5.87 -20.46 -56.63
CA SER A 33 -5.92 -21.85 -56.12
C SER A 33 -6.04 -21.86 -54.59
N SER A 34 -7.18 -21.39 -54.09
CA SER A 34 -7.56 -21.47 -52.67
C SER A 34 -7.87 -22.91 -52.26
N ALA A 35 -6.82 -23.66 -51.91
CA ALA A 35 -6.96 -24.91 -51.17
C ALA A 35 -7.77 -24.67 -49.89
N HIS A 36 -8.90 -25.35 -49.77
CA HIS A 36 -9.69 -25.37 -48.54
C HIS A 36 -9.11 -26.37 -47.53
N ALA A 37 -9.52 -26.21 -46.26
CA ALA A 37 -9.07 -26.92 -45.06
C ALA A 37 -7.73 -26.41 -44.47
N ALA A 38 -7.68 -25.89 -43.24
CA ALA A 38 -8.76 -25.67 -42.28
C ALA A 38 -8.52 -24.40 -41.45
N CYS A 39 -9.58 -23.59 -41.29
CA CYS A 39 -9.63 -22.59 -40.23
C CYS A 39 -9.54 -23.33 -38.89
N SER A 40 -8.62 -22.96 -38.01
CA SER A 40 -8.55 -23.54 -36.67
C SER A 40 -9.85 -23.29 -35.93
N SER A 41 -10.51 -24.35 -35.49
CA SER A 41 -11.78 -24.30 -34.77
C SER A 41 -11.58 -23.85 -33.31
N TRP A 42 -11.23 -22.58 -33.11
CA TRP A 42 -11.33 -21.90 -31.83
C TRP A 42 -12.30 -20.72 -31.94
N ARG A 43 -13.60 -21.06 -31.95
CA ARG A 43 -14.66 -20.08 -31.69
C ARG A 43 -14.71 -19.76 -30.19
N SER A 44 -13.69 -19.06 -29.69
CA SER A 44 -13.95 -18.02 -28.70
C SER A 44 -14.37 -16.79 -29.50
N PRO A 45 -15.51 -16.15 -29.21
CA PRO A 45 -15.77 -14.83 -29.77
C PRO A 45 -14.71 -13.84 -29.26
N GLN A 46 -14.49 -12.76 -30.01
CA GLN A 46 -13.82 -11.54 -29.54
C GLN A 46 -12.35 -11.70 -29.08
N LYS A 47 -11.41 -11.86 -30.04
CA LYS A 47 -10.07 -11.26 -29.88
C LYS A 47 -9.96 -10.05 -30.82
N ALA A 48 -10.20 -8.89 -30.24
CA ALA A 48 -9.97 -7.58 -30.83
C ALA A 48 -8.74 -6.96 -30.16
N TRP A 49 -7.93 -6.25 -30.92
CA TRP A 49 -6.76 -5.52 -30.42
C TRP A 49 -6.64 -4.20 -31.16
N PHE A 50 -6.04 -3.19 -30.54
CA PHE A 50 -5.55 -2.03 -31.29
C PHE A 50 -4.45 -2.49 -32.27
N ASN A 51 -4.50 -1.96 -33.48
CA ASN A 51 -3.60 -2.36 -34.58
C ASN A 51 -2.62 -1.25 -34.95
N GLU A 52 -3.12 -0.04 -35.21
CA GLU A 52 -2.30 1.08 -35.66
C GLU A 52 -2.81 2.42 -35.11
N TYR A 53 -1.88 3.34 -34.87
CA TYR A 53 -2.15 4.77 -34.72
C TYR A 53 -1.32 5.55 -35.73
N PHE A 54 -1.98 6.33 -36.58
CA PHE A 54 -1.34 7.16 -37.60
C PHE A 54 -1.33 8.64 -37.18
N PHE A 55 -0.14 9.25 -37.15
CA PHE A 55 0.01 10.67 -36.82
C PHE A 55 0.19 11.48 -38.10
N GLY A 56 -0.90 11.99 -38.68
CA GLY A 56 -0.86 12.73 -39.95
C GLY A 56 0.20 13.84 -39.96
N SER A 57 1.15 13.78 -40.90
CA SER A 57 2.19 14.81 -41.06
C SER A 57 1.54 16.12 -41.50
N GLY A 58 1.88 17.22 -40.81
CA GLY A 58 1.23 18.51 -41.01
C GLY A 58 1.39 19.03 -42.45
N GLY A 59 0.32 18.93 -43.24
CA GLY A 59 0.30 19.31 -44.65
C GLY A 59 -0.57 18.39 -45.50
N SER A 60 -1.88 18.67 -45.57
CA SER A 60 -2.87 17.99 -46.45
C SER A 60 -3.04 16.46 -46.33
N ALA A 61 -2.33 15.78 -45.44
CA ALA A 61 -2.49 14.37 -45.11
C ALA A 61 -3.82 14.07 -44.36
N PRO A 62 -4.35 12.83 -44.40
CA PRO A 62 -5.62 12.46 -43.78
C PRO A 62 -5.63 12.68 -42.25
N PRO A 63 -6.82 12.82 -41.63
CA PRO A 63 -6.94 13.08 -40.20
C PRO A 63 -6.44 11.90 -39.37
N ASN A 64 -5.95 12.17 -38.15
CA ASN A 64 -5.44 11.13 -37.25
C ASN A 64 -6.54 10.09 -36.97
N PHE A 65 -6.19 8.80 -37.05
CA PHE A 65 -7.14 7.72 -36.85
C PHE A 65 -6.58 6.64 -35.91
N LEU A 66 -7.51 5.98 -35.20
CA LEU A 66 -7.27 4.76 -34.43
C LEU A 66 -7.75 3.58 -35.27
N GLU A 67 -6.90 2.56 -35.41
CA GLU A 67 -7.27 1.32 -36.08
C GLU A 67 -7.43 0.15 -35.09
N VAL A 68 -8.55 -0.56 -35.17
CA VAL A 68 -8.83 -1.77 -34.41
C VAL A 68 -8.88 -2.97 -35.37
N TYR A 69 -8.10 -4.00 -35.06
CA TYR A 69 -8.04 -5.23 -35.84
C TYR A 69 -9.07 -6.26 -35.36
N SER A 70 -9.69 -6.96 -36.31
CA SER A 70 -10.54 -8.12 -36.08
C SER A 70 -10.05 -9.33 -36.88
N THR A 71 -10.06 -10.51 -36.24
CA THR A 71 -9.91 -11.80 -36.94
C THR A 71 -11.18 -12.22 -37.71
N SER A 72 -12.19 -11.34 -37.79
CA SER A 72 -13.41 -11.53 -38.56
C SER A 72 -13.20 -11.04 -39.99
N ASN A 73 -13.72 -11.77 -40.99
CA ASN A 73 -13.60 -11.43 -42.41
C ASN A 73 -14.62 -10.35 -42.88
N ALA A 74 -15.35 -9.74 -41.95
CA ALA A 74 -16.37 -8.71 -42.17
C ALA A 74 -16.60 -7.89 -40.90
N PHE A 75 -17.17 -6.67 -41.05
CA PHE A 75 -17.61 -5.83 -39.93
C PHE A 75 -18.57 -6.63 -39.01
N PRO A 76 -18.19 -6.95 -37.76
CA PRO A 76 -19.04 -7.76 -36.91
C PRO A 76 -20.26 -6.97 -36.46
N ALA A 77 -21.46 -7.53 -36.57
CA ALA A 77 -22.69 -6.84 -36.15
C ALA A 77 -22.68 -6.46 -34.66
N SER A 78 -22.00 -7.25 -33.82
CA SER A 78 -21.77 -6.97 -32.38
C SER A 78 -20.87 -5.75 -32.11
N TRP A 79 -20.15 -5.24 -33.10
CA TRP A 79 -19.22 -4.11 -32.89
C TRP A 79 -19.90 -2.74 -32.99
N GLN A 80 -21.16 -2.65 -33.44
CA GLN A 80 -21.89 -1.37 -33.46
C GLN A 80 -22.09 -0.73 -32.07
N ASN A 81 -21.94 -1.50 -30.99
CA ASN A 81 -21.98 -1.02 -29.61
C ASN A 81 -20.60 -0.87 -28.97
N TRP A 82 -19.52 -1.17 -29.69
CA TRP A 82 -18.15 -1.00 -29.21
C TRP A 82 -17.73 0.47 -29.31
N SER A 83 -16.77 0.87 -28.49
CA SER A 83 -16.26 2.24 -28.52
C SER A 83 -14.80 2.31 -28.05
N ILE A 84 -14.13 3.39 -28.44
CA ILE A 84 -12.82 3.74 -27.93
C ILE A 84 -12.97 4.98 -27.05
N ASP A 85 -12.62 4.86 -25.77
CA ASP A 85 -12.55 5.97 -24.84
C ASP A 85 -11.13 6.53 -24.81
N VAL A 86 -10.99 7.81 -25.13
CA VAL A 86 -9.73 8.55 -25.08
C VAL A 86 -9.78 9.54 -23.92
N TYR A 87 -8.84 9.42 -22.99
CA TYR A 87 -8.69 10.29 -21.83
C TYR A 87 -7.43 11.15 -22.01
N THR A 88 -7.60 12.47 -22.10
CA THR A 88 -6.50 13.46 -22.16
C THR A 88 -6.31 14.22 -20.84
N GLY A 89 -7.10 13.88 -19.82
CA GLY A 89 -6.98 14.38 -18.45
C GLY A 89 -7.96 13.64 -17.53
N ALA A 90 -7.79 13.76 -16.21
CA ALA A 90 -8.51 12.95 -15.22
C ALA A 90 -10.06 12.98 -15.32
N ASN A 91 -10.62 14.09 -15.82
CA ASN A 91 -12.07 14.25 -16.06
C ASN A 91 -12.41 14.50 -17.54
N THR A 92 -11.43 14.42 -18.45
CA THR A 92 -11.58 14.79 -19.86
C THR A 92 -11.55 13.53 -20.72
N LYS A 93 -12.74 12.97 -20.96
CA LYS A 93 -12.94 11.77 -21.78
C LYS A 93 -13.69 12.11 -23.08
N THR A 94 -13.20 11.62 -24.21
CA THR A 94 -13.93 11.60 -25.48
C THR A 94 -14.17 10.16 -25.90
N THR A 95 -15.43 9.79 -26.15
CA THR A 95 -15.82 8.47 -26.66
C THR A 95 -15.96 8.52 -28.17
N TYR A 96 -15.30 7.58 -28.86
CA TYR A 96 -15.41 7.36 -30.30
C TYR A 96 -16.13 6.02 -30.53
N PRO A 97 -17.41 6.02 -30.90
CA PRO A 97 -18.12 4.80 -31.26
C PRO A 97 -17.47 4.10 -32.46
N LEU A 98 -17.56 2.76 -32.50
CA LEU A 98 -17.12 1.94 -33.62
C LEU A 98 -18.35 1.49 -34.46
N THR A 99 -19.05 2.44 -35.07
CA THR A 99 -20.22 2.15 -35.90
C THR A 99 -19.91 2.25 -37.39
N SER A 100 -20.80 1.71 -38.23
CA SER A 100 -20.74 1.89 -39.69
C SER A 100 -20.96 3.33 -40.17
N SER A 101 -21.24 4.29 -39.27
CA SER A 101 -21.35 5.72 -39.57
C SER A 101 -20.20 6.56 -39.02
N THR A 102 -19.38 6.02 -38.11
CA THR A 102 -18.22 6.72 -37.50
C THR A 102 -16.87 6.11 -37.85
N SER A 103 -16.85 4.85 -38.30
CA SER A 103 -15.63 4.12 -38.65
C SER A 103 -15.66 3.59 -40.09
N THR A 104 -14.50 3.58 -40.75
CA THR A 104 -14.33 2.99 -42.09
C THR A 104 -13.74 1.60 -41.97
N ALA A 105 -14.38 0.60 -42.57
CA ALA A 105 -13.89 -0.77 -42.61
C ALA A 105 -13.03 -0.99 -43.86
N CYS A 106 -11.81 -1.49 -43.67
CA CYS A 106 -10.95 -1.99 -44.74
C CYS A 106 -10.72 -3.49 -44.56
N THR A 107 -10.73 -4.27 -45.63
CA THR A 107 -10.46 -5.71 -45.59
C THR A 107 -9.41 -6.07 -46.62
N VAL A 108 -8.30 -6.64 -46.16
CA VAL A 108 -7.15 -7.06 -46.96
C VAL A 108 -6.73 -8.43 -46.47
N SER A 109 -6.52 -9.39 -47.37
CA SER A 109 -6.01 -10.74 -47.03
C SER A 109 -6.78 -11.46 -45.89
N ASN A 110 -8.12 -11.39 -45.89
CA ASN A 110 -9.03 -11.93 -44.87
C ASN A 110 -8.89 -11.36 -43.44
N LYS A 111 -8.14 -10.27 -43.27
CA LYS A 111 -8.08 -9.46 -42.06
C LYS A 111 -9.02 -8.25 -42.25
N THR A 112 -9.86 -7.92 -41.27
CA THR A 112 -10.70 -6.69 -41.30
C THR A 112 -10.24 -5.72 -40.23
N TRP A 113 -10.00 -4.48 -40.65
CA TRP A 113 -9.61 -3.36 -39.80
C TRP A 113 -10.69 -2.29 -39.81
N LEU A 114 -10.94 -1.70 -38.65
CA LEU A 114 -11.84 -0.56 -38.49
C LEU A 114 -11.02 0.68 -38.12
N THR A 115 -11.05 1.69 -38.96
CA THR A 115 -10.42 3.00 -38.70
C THR A 115 -11.48 3.98 -38.19
N THR A 116 -11.29 4.53 -37.00
CA THR A 116 -12.15 5.62 -36.46
C THR A 116 -11.35 6.91 -36.40
N ASN A 117 -11.96 8.01 -36.85
CA ASN A 117 -11.31 9.32 -36.90
C ASN A 117 -11.24 9.94 -35.48
N VAL A 118 -10.09 10.54 -35.16
CA VAL A 118 -9.82 11.24 -33.89
C VAL A 118 -9.55 12.72 -34.19
N PRO A 119 -10.60 13.58 -34.28
CA PRO A 119 -10.44 15.00 -34.53
C PRO A 119 -9.55 15.66 -33.47
N GLY A 120 -8.55 16.42 -33.91
CA GLY A 120 -7.51 17.02 -33.04
C GLY A 120 -6.26 16.15 -32.85
N GLY A 121 -6.41 14.81 -32.78
CA GLY A 121 -5.31 13.85 -32.62
C GLY A 121 -4.65 13.84 -31.24
N LEU A 122 -3.80 12.82 -31.00
CA LEU A 122 -3.02 12.62 -29.77
C LEU A 122 -1.54 13.02 -29.90
N ARG A 123 -1.20 13.80 -30.92
CA ARG A 123 0.17 14.29 -31.15
C ARG A 123 0.67 15.04 -29.90
N GLN A 124 1.77 14.56 -29.33
CA GLN A 124 2.51 15.16 -28.20
C GLN A 124 1.75 15.28 -26.85
N GLN A 125 0.55 14.69 -26.73
CA GLN A 125 -0.24 14.70 -25.49
C GLN A 125 -0.17 13.36 -24.77
N ASN A 126 0.06 13.38 -23.45
CA ASN A 126 -0.12 12.20 -22.62
C ASN A 126 -1.59 11.79 -22.65
N ALA A 127 -1.87 10.55 -23.05
CA ALA A 127 -3.23 10.07 -23.25
C ALA A 127 -3.35 8.59 -22.90
N LEU A 128 -4.50 8.25 -22.33
CA LEU A 128 -4.95 6.88 -22.12
C LEU A 128 -6.03 6.57 -23.16
N VAL A 129 -5.89 5.45 -23.86
CA VAL A 129 -6.85 4.98 -24.86
C VAL A 129 -7.34 3.59 -24.46
N LEU A 130 -8.65 3.42 -24.36
CA LEU A 130 -9.31 2.20 -23.87
C LEU A 130 -10.31 1.68 -24.90
N LEU A 131 -10.21 0.40 -25.26
CA LEU A 131 -11.20 -0.29 -26.09
C LEU A 131 -12.30 -0.88 -25.20
N LYS A 132 -13.57 -0.62 -25.56
CA LYS A 132 -14.76 -1.16 -24.89
C LYS A 132 -15.58 -2.07 -25.79
N ASP A 133 -16.04 -3.17 -25.22
CA ASP A 133 -17.01 -4.06 -25.85
C ASP A 133 -18.46 -3.55 -25.76
N GLU A 134 -19.37 -4.34 -26.33
CA GLU A 134 -20.81 -4.09 -26.37
C GLU A 134 -21.51 -4.05 -25.00
N ALA A 135 -20.85 -4.57 -23.94
CA ALA A 135 -21.31 -4.48 -22.55
C ALA A 135 -20.66 -3.31 -21.79
N GLY A 136 -19.83 -2.50 -22.46
CA GLY A 136 -19.06 -1.42 -21.87
C GLY A 136 -17.83 -1.88 -21.09
N ALA A 137 -17.50 -3.17 -21.12
CA ALA A 137 -16.35 -3.72 -20.42
C ALA A 137 -15.05 -3.45 -21.19
N TYR A 138 -13.96 -3.29 -20.45
CA TYR A 138 -12.64 -2.95 -21.02
C TYR A 138 -11.97 -4.19 -21.61
N VAL A 139 -11.58 -4.08 -22.89
CA VAL A 139 -10.99 -5.16 -23.70
C VAL A 139 -9.48 -4.99 -23.84
N ASP A 140 -9.01 -3.76 -24.06
CA ASP A 140 -7.60 -3.45 -24.31
C ASP A 140 -7.26 -1.99 -23.95
N ALA A 141 -5.97 -1.68 -23.73
CA ALA A 141 -5.53 -0.38 -23.20
C ALA A 141 -4.14 0.07 -23.72
N PHE A 142 -4.03 1.31 -24.17
CA PHE A 142 -2.79 1.96 -24.62
C PHE A 142 -2.51 3.22 -23.80
N VAL A 143 -1.24 3.43 -23.44
CA VAL A 143 -0.77 4.61 -22.70
C VAL A 143 0.32 5.31 -23.49
N PHE A 144 0.07 6.57 -23.87
CA PHE A 144 1.02 7.45 -24.53
C PHE A 144 1.73 8.31 -23.46
N ASP A 145 3.06 8.18 -23.37
CA ASP A 145 3.93 8.88 -22.42
C ASP A 145 5.01 9.69 -23.16
N ASN A 146 4.85 11.00 -23.21
CA ASN A 146 5.78 11.91 -23.89
C ASN A 146 6.69 12.61 -22.85
N SER A 147 7.68 11.88 -22.32
CA SER A 147 8.51 12.26 -21.17
C SER A 147 9.53 13.39 -21.44
N SER A 148 9.23 14.33 -22.33
CA SER A 148 10.06 15.51 -22.67
C SER A 148 9.21 16.63 -23.29
N PRO A 149 8.58 17.52 -22.48
CA PRO A 149 7.86 18.67 -23.00
C PRO A 149 8.82 19.77 -23.51
N PRO A 150 8.53 20.43 -24.64
CA PRO A 150 9.21 21.67 -25.02
C PRO A 150 8.68 22.83 -24.16
N ASP A 151 9.58 23.46 -23.40
CA ASP A 151 9.30 24.66 -22.60
C ASP A 151 9.32 25.93 -23.52
N PRO A 152 8.50 26.98 -23.31
CA PRO A 152 7.58 27.19 -22.21
C PRO A 152 6.08 27.24 -22.59
N TRP A 153 5.29 26.39 -21.93
CA TRP A 153 3.87 26.66 -21.66
C TRP A 153 3.50 26.12 -20.26
N PRO A 154 2.60 26.78 -19.51
CA PRO A 154 2.81 26.94 -18.07
C PRO A 154 2.23 25.82 -17.19
N GLY A 155 3.04 25.36 -16.23
CA GLY A 155 2.55 24.74 -14.99
C GLY A 155 3.19 23.40 -14.64
N ALA A 156 3.58 23.25 -13.36
CA ALA A 156 4.18 22.03 -12.79
C ALA A 156 3.16 20.89 -12.58
N ALA A 157 2.26 20.67 -13.54
CA ALA A 157 1.10 19.78 -13.41
C ALA A 157 1.31 18.40 -14.06
N ALA A 158 2.24 18.24 -15.00
CA ALA A 158 2.38 17.00 -15.78
C ALA A 158 2.67 15.74 -14.95
N SER A 159 3.25 15.87 -13.74
CA SER A 159 3.53 14.74 -12.84
C SER A 159 2.33 14.28 -11.99
N SER A 160 1.24 15.05 -11.92
CA SER A 160 0.07 14.70 -11.10
C SER A 160 -1.07 14.02 -11.86
N TRP A 161 -0.95 13.88 -13.19
CA TRP A 161 -2.07 13.47 -14.04
C TRP A 161 -2.27 11.94 -14.13
N PHE A 162 -1.23 11.16 -13.82
CA PHE A 162 -1.28 9.71 -13.63
C PHE A 162 -0.23 9.29 -12.59
N PRO A 163 -0.60 9.01 -11.32
CA PRO A 163 0.37 8.78 -10.23
C PRO A 163 1.36 7.63 -10.46
N GLY A 164 1.03 6.66 -11.32
CA GLY A 164 1.90 5.52 -11.66
C GLY A 164 2.88 5.76 -12.82
N LEU A 165 2.71 6.80 -13.64
CA LEU A 165 3.49 6.98 -14.88
C LEU A 165 4.92 7.50 -14.61
N ALA A 166 5.08 8.36 -13.60
CA ALA A 166 6.39 8.87 -13.17
C ALA A 166 7.33 7.78 -12.65
N ASN A 167 6.82 6.57 -12.38
CA ASN A 167 7.57 5.47 -11.76
C ASN A 167 7.46 4.16 -12.56
N ALA A 168 7.58 4.27 -13.89
CA ALA A 168 7.60 3.14 -14.84
C ALA A 168 8.70 2.07 -14.58
N SER A 169 9.59 2.29 -13.61
CA SER A 169 10.54 1.30 -13.07
C SER A 169 9.93 0.37 -12.00
N THR A 170 8.78 0.71 -11.41
CA THR A 170 8.18 -0.01 -10.26
C THR A 170 7.02 -0.96 -10.62
N GLY A 171 6.69 -1.08 -11.91
CA GLY A 171 5.90 -2.18 -12.44
C GLY A 171 4.40 -1.93 -12.64
N CYS A 172 3.84 -2.79 -13.47
CA CYS A 172 2.50 -2.72 -14.03
C CYS A 172 1.29 -2.69 -13.07
N PRO A 173 1.31 -3.31 -11.87
CA PRO A 173 0.14 -3.35 -10.99
C PRO A 173 -0.36 -1.97 -10.56
N ALA A 174 0.55 -1.06 -10.16
CA ALA A 174 0.17 0.28 -9.68
C ALA A 174 -0.56 1.11 -10.77
N LEU A 175 -0.13 0.97 -12.02
CA LEU A 175 -0.77 1.62 -13.16
C LEU A 175 -2.15 1.00 -13.45
N ALA A 176 -2.28 -0.33 -13.40
CA ALA A 176 -3.57 -1.01 -13.57
C ALA A 176 -4.60 -0.63 -12.46
N THR A 177 -4.17 -0.56 -11.20
CA THR A 177 -5.02 -0.11 -10.08
C THR A 177 -5.46 1.35 -10.25
N SER A 178 -4.54 2.24 -10.67
CA SER A 178 -4.86 3.65 -10.97
C SER A 178 -5.82 3.81 -12.14
N LEU A 179 -5.76 2.94 -13.14
CA LEU A 179 -6.67 2.96 -14.29
C LEU A 179 -8.06 2.46 -13.94
N THR A 180 -8.13 1.43 -13.09
CA THR A 180 -9.40 0.86 -12.63
C THR A 180 -10.22 1.87 -11.80
N SER A 181 -9.57 2.78 -11.07
CA SER A 181 -10.27 3.80 -10.27
C SER A 181 -10.91 4.91 -11.12
N GLN A 182 -10.30 5.33 -12.24
CA GLN A 182 -10.92 6.26 -13.20
C GLN A 182 -11.98 5.59 -14.10
N ALA A 183 -11.87 4.28 -14.30
CA ALA A 183 -12.85 3.46 -15.02
C ALA A 183 -14.13 3.15 -14.19
N GLY A 184 -14.09 3.42 -12.88
CA GLY A 184 -14.96 2.84 -11.84
C GLY A 184 -16.41 3.34 -11.75
N THR A 185 -17.14 3.48 -12.86
CA THR A 185 -18.62 3.57 -12.85
C THR A 185 -19.33 2.36 -13.44
N SER A 186 -18.58 1.38 -13.97
CA SER A 186 -19.07 0.06 -14.37
C SER A 186 -18.38 -1.05 -13.57
N GLY A 187 -19.15 -1.85 -12.82
CA GLY A 187 -18.64 -2.85 -11.86
C GLY A 187 -18.05 -4.12 -12.48
N SER A 188 -17.08 -3.99 -13.39
CA SER A 188 -16.38 -5.12 -14.01
C SER A 188 -14.88 -4.84 -14.13
N THR A 189 -14.07 -5.71 -13.53
CA THR A 189 -12.62 -5.71 -13.70
C THR A 189 -12.23 -6.12 -15.14
N PRO A 190 -11.20 -5.51 -15.75
CA PRO A 190 -10.70 -5.94 -17.06
C PRO A 190 -10.30 -7.42 -17.04
N LYS A 191 -10.76 -8.21 -18.03
CA LYS A 191 -10.59 -9.68 -18.02
C LYS A 191 -9.17 -10.15 -18.33
N GLN A 192 -8.32 -9.28 -18.89
CA GLN A 192 -6.90 -9.51 -19.20
C GLN A 192 -6.23 -8.14 -19.41
N PHE A 193 -5.04 -7.93 -18.86
CA PHE A 193 -4.22 -6.77 -19.18
C PHE A 193 -3.21 -7.14 -20.29
N ASN A 194 -3.30 -6.46 -21.43
CA ASN A 194 -2.27 -6.38 -22.47
C ASN A 194 -1.82 -4.92 -22.64
N MET A 195 -1.69 -4.19 -21.53
CA MET A 195 -1.44 -2.75 -21.58
C MET A 195 -0.03 -2.47 -22.12
N LEU A 196 0.03 -1.60 -23.13
CA LEU A 196 1.28 -1.15 -23.74
C LEU A 196 1.55 0.32 -23.37
N VAL A 197 2.69 0.58 -22.72
CA VAL A 197 3.18 1.92 -22.42
C VAL A 197 4.20 2.32 -23.48
N LEU A 198 3.95 3.42 -24.19
CA LEU A 198 4.76 3.91 -25.30
C LEU A 198 5.48 5.21 -24.92
N LYS A 199 6.82 5.19 -24.93
CA LYS A 199 7.65 6.36 -24.58
C LYS A 199 8.24 7.04 -25.81
N ASN A 200 8.26 8.37 -25.81
CA ASN A 200 8.94 9.20 -26.82
C ASN A 200 8.54 8.86 -28.28
N TYR A 201 7.23 8.67 -28.53
CA TYR A 201 6.68 8.17 -29.79
C TYR A 201 6.74 9.18 -30.96
N GLY A 202 6.81 10.49 -30.67
CA GLY A 202 7.13 11.53 -31.66
C GLY A 202 6.14 11.68 -32.81
N ASN A 203 6.64 11.70 -34.05
CA ASN A 203 5.87 11.79 -35.30
C ASN A 203 5.73 10.42 -36.01
N LYS A 204 6.08 9.31 -35.35
CA LYS A 204 6.23 8.00 -35.99
C LYS A 204 4.88 7.29 -36.11
N ASP A 205 4.59 6.74 -37.29
CA ASP A 205 3.50 5.79 -37.45
C ASP A 205 3.81 4.51 -36.64
N MET A 206 2.81 3.98 -35.94
CA MET A 206 2.99 2.84 -35.04
C MET A 206 1.96 1.76 -35.35
N ALA A 207 2.36 0.83 -36.22
CA ALA A 207 1.63 -0.40 -36.50
C ALA A 207 2.15 -1.56 -35.64
N ARG A 208 1.23 -2.44 -35.24
CA ARG A 208 1.46 -3.79 -34.76
C ARG A 208 1.20 -4.75 -35.92
N ASP A 209 2.09 -5.70 -36.22
CA ASP A 209 1.69 -6.81 -37.10
C ASP A 209 1.03 -7.94 -36.28
N PRO A 210 -0.24 -8.29 -36.53
CA PRO A 210 -0.88 -9.43 -35.88
C PRO A 210 -0.46 -10.74 -36.57
N ASP A 211 0.74 -11.21 -36.22
CA ASP A 211 1.32 -12.51 -36.62
C ASP A 211 0.76 -13.70 -35.82
N GLY A 212 0.22 -13.42 -34.62
CA GLY A 212 -0.19 -14.45 -33.66
C GLY A 212 0.95 -15.07 -32.83
N GLY A 213 2.18 -14.56 -32.96
CA GLY A 213 3.32 -14.92 -32.13
C GLY A 213 3.24 -14.39 -30.69
N SER A 214 4.13 -14.88 -29.81
CA SER A 214 4.23 -14.46 -28.40
C SER A 214 5.11 -13.22 -28.19
N THR A 215 5.79 -12.74 -29.23
CA THR A 215 6.65 -11.56 -29.23
C THR A 215 6.05 -10.48 -30.12
N TRP A 216 6.02 -9.25 -29.64
CA TRP A 216 5.46 -8.09 -30.37
C TRP A 216 6.51 -7.53 -31.31
N ASP A 217 6.21 -7.51 -32.61
CA ASP A 217 7.04 -6.83 -33.59
C ASP A 217 6.47 -5.42 -33.90
N LEU A 218 7.37 -4.45 -34.02
CA LEU A 218 7.08 -3.03 -34.30
C LEU A 218 7.74 -2.66 -35.63
N THR A 219 7.23 -3.22 -36.71
CA THR A 219 7.80 -3.11 -38.06
C THR A 219 6.88 -2.38 -39.04
N SER A 220 6.90 -1.04 -38.99
CA SER A 220 6.58 -0.25 -40.19
C SER A 220 7.36 1.07 -40.27
N ASN A 221 7.35 1.66 -41.47
CA ASN A 221 8.28 2.65 -42.02
C ASN A 221 8.77 3.81 -41.10
N THR A 222 10.09 4.06 -41.15
CA THR A 222 10.81 5.30 -40.77
C THR A 222 11.19 5.60 -39.31
N GLY A 223 11.31 4.62 -38.41
CA GLY A 223 12.03 4.91 -37.16
C GLY A 223 12.34 3.78 -36.19
N SER A 224 13.53 3.17 -36.32
CA SER A 224 14.18 2.40 -35.25
C SER A 224 14.21 3.16 -33.91
N GLY A 225 14.20 2.42 -32.79
CA GLY A 225 14.55 2.96 -31.46
C GLY A 225 13.43 3.48 -30.56
N THR A 226 12.16 3.11 -30.77
CA THR A 226 11.08 3.42 -29.80
C THR A 226 11.03 2.36 -28.70
N THR A 227 11.09 2.74 -27.42
CA THR A 227 11.02 1.81 -26.28
C THR A 227 9.59 1.68 -25.76
N TYR A 228 9.18 0.45 -25.43
CA TYR A 228 7.87 0.16 -24.86
C TYR A 228 7.96 -0.71 -23.60
N THR A 229 6.87 -0.79 -22.84
CA THR A 229 6.72 -1.73 -21.72
C THR A 229 5.36 -2.42 -21.83
N GLN A 230 5.35 -3.74 -21.92
CA GLN A 230 4.13 -4.55 -21.91
C GLN A 230 3.79 -4.98 -20.48
N CYS A 231 2.53 -4.85 -20.10
CA CYS A 231 2.02 -5.22 -18.79
C CYS A 231 1.06 -6.41 -18.85
N VAL A 232 1.43 -7.50 -18.17
CA VAL A 232 0.65 -8.74 -18.01
C VAL A 232 0.35 -9.01 -16.53
N SER A 233 -0.72 -9.74 -16.25
CA SER A 233 -1.13 -10.12 -14.89
C SER A 233 -0.43 -11.40 -14.42
N ASN A 234 0.39 -11.30 -13.38
CA ASN A 234 1.10 -12.43 -12.80
C ASN A 234 0.20 -13.22 -11.81
N ASN A 235 -0.27 -14.39 -12.23
CA ASN A 235 -0.97 -15.35 -11.36
C ASN A 235 -0.05 -16.55 -11.06
N ALA A 236 0.13 -16.87 -9.79
CA ALA A 236 1.09 -17.85 -9.32
C ALA A 236 0.50 -18.77 -8.24
N ASN A 237 1.13 -19.92 -8.05
CA ASN A 237 1.00 -20.74 -6.85
C ASN A 237 2.35 -20.78 -6.14
N PHE A 238 2.45 -20.09 -5.00
CA PHE A 238 3.62 -20.06 -4.14
C PHE A 238 3.52 -21.14 -3.06
N THR A 239 4.57 -21.94 -2.89
CA THR A 239 4.68 -22.93 -1.81
C THR A 239 6.08 -23.00 -1.20
N LYS A 240 6.18 -23.44 0.05
CA LYS A 240 7.41 -23.66 0.80
C LYS A 240 7.43 -25.08 1.38
N THR A 241 8.58 -25.73 1.30
CA THR A 241 8.81 -27.08 1.83
C THR A 241 10.14 -27.17 2.57
N VAL A 242 10.38 -28.27 3.29
CA VAL A 242 11.67 -28.61 3.90
C VAL A 242 12.04 -30.04 3.54
N ASP A 243 13.33 -30.31 3.32
CA ASP A 243 13.86 -31.64 2.99
C ASP A 243 13.77 -32.65 4.16
N ASN A 244 13.93 -32.15 5.39
CA ASN A 244 13.79 -32.91 6.62
C ASN A 244 13.03 -32.09 7.67
N ALA A 245 11.76 -32.43 7.89
CA ALA A 245 10.92 -31.83 8.92
C ALA A 245 11.24 -32.33 10.34
N THR A 246 12.00 -33.43 10.48
CA THR A 246 12.43 -33.98 11.77
C THR A 246 13.96 -34.21 11.85
N PRO A 247 14.77 -33.14 11.83
CA PRO A 247 16.22 -33.26 11.91
C PRO A 247 16.70 -33.61 13.31
N THR A 248 17.80 -34.36 13.39
CA THR A 248 18.53 -34.53 14.65
C THR A 248 19.41 -33.31 14.91
N PRO A 249 19.75 -32.99 16.18
CA PRO A 249 20.68 -31.92 16.50
C PRO A 249 21.99 -32.04 15.70
N GLY A 250 22.54 -30.90 15.27
CA GLY A 250 23.77 -30.86 14.48
C GLY A 250 23.64 -31.25 13.00
N THR A 251 22.45 -31.53 12.48
CA THR A 251 22.24 -31.77 11.03
C THR A 251 21.88 -30.50 10.26
N THR A 252 21.95 -30.57 8.94
CA THR A 252 21.55 -29.48 8.04
C THR A 252 20.17 -29.76 7.46
N VAL A 253 19.32 -28.73 7.36
CA VAL A 253 18.04 -28.76 6.64
C VAL A 253 18.05 -27.76 5.48
N THR A 254 17.26 -28.05 4.46
CA THR A 254 17.08 -27.22 3.26
C THR A 254 15.61 -26.90 3.09
N PHE A 255 15.27 -25.62 3.21
CA PHE A 255 13.95 -25.11 2.85
C PHE A 255 13.91 -24.82 1.34
N THR A 256 12.88 -25.29 0.64
CA THR A 256 12.69 -24.98 -0.79
C THR A 256 11.45 -24.13 -0.98
N LEU A 257 11.63 -22.95 -1.54
CA LEU A 257 10.54 -22.14 -2.10
C LEU A 257 10.28 -22.58 -3.54
N ASN A 258 9.01 -22.72 -3.91
CA ASN A 258 8.57 -22.97 -5.27
C ASN A 258 7.57 -21.88 -5.68
N LEU A 259 7.91 -21.11 -6.71
CA LEU A 259 7.00 -20.17 -7.37
C LEU A 259 6.58 -20.76 -8.71
N ALA A 260 5.38 -21.34 -8.76
CA ALA A 260 4.81 -21.89 -9.99
C ALA A 260 4.00 -20.82 -10.73
N ASN A 261 4.31 -20.60 -12.01
CA ASN A 261 3.52 -19.73 -12.88
C ASN A 261 2.29 -20.49 -13.39
N THR A 262 1.10 -20.11 -12.91
CA THR A 262 -0.18 -20.72 -13.28
C THR A 262 -0.87 -19.97 -14.43
N SER A 263 -0.27 -18.88 -14.92
CA SER A 263 -0.78 -18.12 -16.07
C SER A 263 -0.30 -18.68 -17.41
N SER A 264 -0.95 -18.25 -18.50
CA SER A 264 -0.60 -18.60 -19.88
C SER A 264 0.52 -17.74 -20.49
N THR A 265 1.09 -16.82 -19.71
CA THR A 265 2.17 -15.90 -20.11
C THR A 265 3.35 -15.98 -19.13
N SER A 266 4.53 -15.49 -19.51
CA SER A 266 5.64 -15.38 -18.56
C SER A 266 5.38 -14.30 -17.50
N MET A 267 5.75 -14.57 -16.25
CA MET A 267 5.68 -13.60 -15.14
C MET A 267 7.05 -12.99 -14.86
N ALA A 268 7.10 -11.70 -14.50
CA ALA A 268 8.33 -11.03 -14.09
C ALA A 268 8.08 -10.00 -12.98
N GLY A 269 9.11 -9.64 -12.22
CA GLY A 269 9.04 -8.62 -11.17
C GLY A 269 8.49 -9.09 -9.82
N VAL A 270 8.38 -10.40 -9.60
CA VAL A 270 7.97 -10.97 -8.30
C VAL A 270 9.09 -10.79 -7.27
N GLN A 271 8.71 -10.47 -6.04
CA GLN A 271 9.61 -10.37 -4.89
C GLN A 271 9.10 -11.28 -3.76
N ILE A 272 9.99 -12.00 -3.10
CA ILE A 272 9.68 -12.94 -2.02
C ILE A 272 10.67 -12.73 -0.86
N THR A 273 10.17 -12.69 0.37
CA THR A 273 10.96 -12.60 1.61
C THR A 273 10.71 -13.82 2.48
N ASP A 274 11.78 -14.52 2.85
CA ASP A 274 11.84 -15.65 3.80
C ASP A 274 12.25 -15.12 5.18
N PHE A 275 11.44 -15.39 6.21
CA PHE A 275 11.66 -15.04 7.60
C PHE A 275 12.16 -16.29 8.34
N LEU A 276 13.48 -16.44 8.43
CA LEU A 276 14.12 -17.66 8.91
C LEU A 276 13.87 -17.88 10.41
N PRO A 277 13.74 -19.13 10.90
CA PRO A 277 13.38 -19.35 12.29
C PRO A 277 14.48 -18.90 13.26
N PRO A 278 14.13 -18.45 14.48
CA PRO A 278 15.10 -18.36 15.57
C PRO A 278 15.74 -19.75 15.82
N ILE A 279 16.94 -19.73 16.40
CA ILE A 279 17.85 -20.88 16.62
C ILE A 279 18.56 -21.48 15.39
N LEU A 280 17.94 -21.51 14.21
CA LEU A 280 18.59 -22.09 13.02
C LEU A 280 19.63 -21.12 12.42
N THR A 281 20.83 -21.62 12.14
CA THR A 281 21.91 -20.79 11.56
C THR A 281 21.87 -20.84 10.03
N TYR A 282 21.75 -19.69 9.38
CA TYR A 282 21.79 -19.59 7.91
C TYR A 282 23.15 -19.99 7.34
N ILE A 283 23.16 -20.86 6.34
CA ILE A 283 24.37 -21.27 5.59
C ILE A 283 24.41 -20.58 4.22
N SER A 284 23.37 -20.77 3.40
CA SER A 284 23.37 -20.33 2.01
C SER A 284 21.98 -20.38 1.37
N SER A 285 21.71 -19.51 0.40
CA SER A 285 20.53 -19.59 -0.46
C SER A 285 20.93 -19.65 -1.94
N THR A 286 20.43 -20.63 -2.67
CA THR A 286 20.75 -20.88 -4.09
C THR A 286 19.48 -21.05 -4.92
N SER A 287 19.29 -20.21 -5.95
CA SER A 287 18.21 -20.38 -6.92
C SER A 287 18.48 -21.56 -7.86
N SER A 288 17.41 -22.20 -8.35
CA SER A 288 17.47 -23.16 -9.45
C SER A 288 17.65 -22.50 -10.82
N ASN A 289 17.49 -21.18 -10.92
CA ASN A 289 17.62 -20.40 -12.14
C ASN A 289 18.86 -19.50 -12.07
N ALA A 290 19.84 -19.75 -12.94
CA ALA A 290 21.08 -18.98 -13.00
C ALA A 290 20.90 -17.52 -13.47
N SER A 291 19.73 -17.19 -14.05
CA SER A 291 19.39 -15.83 -14.47
C SER A 291 18.75 -14.99 -13.36
N ASP A 292 18.47 -15.56 -12.18
CA ASP A 292 17.91 -14.81 -11.06
C ASP A 292 18.94 -13.81 -10.50
N PRO A 293 18.52 -12.56 -10.19
CA PRO A 293 19.29 -11.63 -9.36
C PRO A 293 19.89 -12.26 -8.10
N PRO A 294 21.07 -11.79 -7.64
CA PRO A 294 21.69 -12.27 -6.41
C PRO A 294 20.73 -12.19 -5.22
N VAL A 295 20.55 -13.32 -4.54
CA VAL A 295 19.74 -13.40 -3.33
C VAL A 295 20.39 -12.58 -2.22
N THR A 296 19.63 -11.73 -1.55
CA THR A 296 20.13 -10.85 -0.49
C THR A 296 19.60 -11.28 0.87
N THR A 297 20.29 -10.90 1.95
CA THR A 297 19.85 -11.17 3.32
C THR A 297 19.58 -9.88 4.09
N GLY A 298 18.58 -9.90 4.96
CA GLY A 298 18.25 -8.82 5.89
C GLY A 298 18.18 -9.30 7.33
N THR A 299 17.69 -8.43 8.23
CA THR A 299 17.45 -8.77 9.64
C THR A 299 16.04 -8.33 10.06
N TYR A 300 15.42 -9.11 10.94
CA TYR A 300 14.12 -8.81 11.54
C TYR A 300 14.08 -9.31 13.00
N THR A 301 13.08 -8.90 13.78
CA THR A 301 12.88 -9.40 15.15
C THR A 301 11.87 -10.54 15.17
N ALA A 302 12.24 -11.69 15.72
CA ALA A 302 11.37 -12.84 15.89
C ALA A 302 11.24 -13.24 17.37
N THR A 303 10.11 -13.85 17.73
CA THR A 303 9.92 -14.53 19.03
C THR A 303 10.02 -16.03 18.81
N ASP A 304 10.81 -16.73 19.62
CA ASP A 304 10.83 -18.20 19.64
C ASP A 304 9.49 -18.74 20.19
N PRO A 305 8.72 -19.53 19.42
CA PRO A 305 7.43 -20.04 19.87
C PRO A 305 7.52 -21.05 21.02
N ASN A 306 8.70 -21.61 21.31
CA ASN A 306 8.91 -22.60 22.37
C ASN A 306 9.30 -21.95 23.70
N THR A 307 10.08 -20.87 23.67
CA THR A 307 10.62 -20.20 24.88
C THR A 307 10.02 -18.82 25.15
N GLY A 308 9.35 -18.20 24.18
CA GLY A 308 8.81 -16.83 24.28
C GLY A 308 9.87 -15.73 24.22
N LEU A 309 11.14 -16.05 24.00
CA LEU A 309 12.24 -15.08 23.91
C LEU A 309 12.28 -14.39 22.56
N THR A 310 12.52 -13.08 22.55
CA THR A 310 12.70 -12.27 21.33
C THR A 310 14.18 -12.15 20.96
N SER A 311 14.48 -12.15 19.66
CA SER A 311 15.84 -12.03 19.13
C SER A 311 15.87 -11.44 17.72
N SER A 312 17.03 -10.91 17.31
CA SER A 312 17.26 -10.50 15.92
C SER A 312 17.66 -11.71 15.09
N VAL A 313 17.00 -11.93 13.95
CA VAL A 313 17.12 -13.11 13.10
C VAL A 313 17.24 -12.69 11.63
N THR A 314 17.88 -13.52 10.82
CA THR A 314 18.12 -13.26 9.39
C THR A 314 16.85 -13.47 8.55
N SER A 315 16.63 -12.61 7.56
CA SER A 315 15.67 -12.84 6.46
C SER A 315 16.40 -13.02 5.13
N VAL A 316 15.76 -13.70 4.16
CA VAL A 316 16.29 -13.94 2.81
C VAL A 316 15.34 -13.34 1.78
N ASN A 317 15.83 -12.41 0.94
CA ASN A 317 15.04 -11.78 -0.11
C ASN A 317 15.44 -12.32 -1.48
N TRP A 318 14.46 -12.85 -2.21
CA TRP A 318 14.62 -13.47 -3.51
C TRP A 318 13.72 -12.81 -4.56
N SER A 319 14.34 -12.45 -5.67
CA SER A 319 13.70 -11.91 -6.85
C SER A 319 13.87 -12.93 -7.98
N PRO A 320 12.92 -13.83 -8.24
CA PRO A 320 13.00 -14.68 -9.42
C PRO A 320 13.00 -13.83 -10.70
N ALA A 321 13.86 -14.18 -11.65
CA ALA A 321 13.80 -13.67 -13.01
C ALA A 321 12.54 -14.18 -13.73
N THR A 322 12.35 -13.77 -14.98
CA THR A 322 11.16 -14.08 -15.78
C THR A 322 10.81 -15.59 -15.76
N VAL A 323 9.71 -15.93 -15.09
CA VAL A 323 9.20 -17.30 -14.93
C VAL A 323 8.28 -17.60 -16.11
N ALA A 324 8.65 -18.53 -16.99
CA ALA A 324 7.85 -18.89 -18.15
C ALA A 324 6.47 -19.48 -17.77
N ALA A 325 5.50 -19.41 -18.68
CA ALA A 325 4.15 -19.96 -18.49
C ALA A 325 4.22 -21.46 -18.15
N GLY A 326 3.53 -21.89 -17.09
CA GLY A 326 3.51 -23.30 -16.66
C GLY A 326 4.83 -23.83 -16.07
N THR A 327 5.84 -22.99 -15.82
CA THR A 327 7.10 -23.42 -15.18
C THR A 327 7.17 -23.03 -13.70
N ILE A 328 8.17 -23.59 -13.00
CA ILE A 328 8.39 -23.38 -11.56
C ILE A 328 9.82 -22.87 -11.36
N SER A 329 9.97 -21.67 -10.80
CA SER A 329 11.25 -21.19 -10.26
C SER A 329 11.38 -21.64 -8.80
N LYS A 330 12.60 -21.98 -8.37
CA LYS A 330 12.85 -22.44 -7.00
C LYS A 330 14.02 -21.74 -6.33
N LEU A 331 13.92 -21.57 -5.02
CA LEU A 331 15.03 -21.16 -4.16
C LEU A 331 15.25 -22.21 -3.07
N ASN A 332 16.47 -22.68 -2.91
CA ASN A 332 16.86 -23.57 -1.83
C ASN A 332 17.64 -22.80 -0.78
N ILE A 333 17.16 -22.77 0.47
CA ILE A 333 17.76 -22.09 1.61
C ILE A 333 18.24 -23.14 2.60
N LYS A 334 19.56 -23.26 2.74
CA LYS A 334 20.25 -24.23 3.58
C LYS A 334 20.54 -23.65 4.95
N MET A 335 20.14 -24.35 6.00
CA MET A 335 20.15 -23.93 7.41
C MET A 335 20.75 -25.03 8.29
N GLN A 336 21.63 -24.66 9.21
CA GLN A 336 22.20 -25.57 10.19
C GLN A 336 21.32 -25.64 11.44
N VAL A 337 20.98 -26.85 11.89
CA VAL A 337 20.44 -27.12 13.23
C VAL A 337 21.61 -27.12 14.22
N PRO A 338 21.55 -26.34 15.32
CA PRO A 338 22.58 -26.39 16.37
C PRO A 338 22.75 -27.79 16.97
N ALA A 339 23.95 -28.11 17.46
CA ALA A 339 24.26 -29.41 18.07
C ALA A 339 23.60 -29.60 19.45
N ASP A 340 23.24 -28.48 20.09
CA ASP A 340 22.57 -28.34 21.37
C ASP A 340 21.06 -28.03 21.24
N ALA A 341 20.51 -28.10 20.02
CA ALA A 341 19.10 -27.86 19.76
C ALA A 341 18.21 -28.81 20.61
N PRO A 342 17.31 -28.30 21.47
CA PRO A 342 16.49 -29.14 22.33
C PRO A 342 15.53 -30.05 21.56
N GLU A 343 15.51 -31.34 21.90
CA GLU A 343 14.58 -32.31 21.30
C GLU A 343 13.11 -31.93 21.58
N GLY A 344 12.21 -32.32 20.67
CA GLY A 344 10.77 -32.04 20.71
C GLY A 344 10.37 -30.59 20.39
N HIS A 345 11.31 -29.65 20.31
CA HIS A 345 11.01 -28.25 19.98
C HIS A 345 10.69 -28.08 18.49
N THR A 346 9.73 -27.22 18.16
CA THR A 346 9.28 -26.98 16.77
C THR A 346 9.53 -25.54 16.35
N TYR A 347 10.12 -25.36 15.17
CA TYR A 347 10.49 -24.07 14.60
C TYR A 347 9.77 -23.87 13.26
N VAL A 348 9.21 -22.69 13.04
CA VAL A 348 8.42 -22.33 11.85
C VAL A 348 9.23 -21.38 10.98
N ASN A 349 9.49 -21.74 9.72
CA ASN A 349 10.09 -20.84 8.73
C ASN A 349 9.00 -20.32 7.80
N THR A 350 8.77 -19.02 7.74
CA THR A 350 7.66 -18.41 6.96
C THR A 350 8.20 -17.57 5.81
N ALA A 351 7.60 -17.67 4.63
CA ALA A 351 7.93 -16.86 3.47
C ALA A 351 6.70 -16.17 2.89
N GLN A 352 6.88 -14.96 2.37
CA GLN A 352 5.82 -14.09 1.87
C GLN A 352 6.21 -13.46 0.54
N THR A 353 5.29 -13.40 -0.42
CA THR A 353 5.47 -12.61 -1.64
C THR A 353 5.26 -11.13 -1.31
N THR A 354 6.28 -10.30 -1.50
CA THR A 354 6.30 -8.88 -1.10
C THR A 354 6.01 -7.91 -2.24
N ALA A 355 6.09 -8.35 -3.51
CA ALA A 355 5.64 -7.58 -4.68
C ALA A 355 5.41 -8.49 -5.90
N GLY A 356 4.73 -7.94 -6.92
CA GLY A 356 4.72 -8.47 -8.28
C GLY A 356 3.71 -9.58 -8.60
N LEU A 357 2.77 -9.88 -7.69
CA LEU A 357 1.63 -10.78 -7.94
C LEU A 357 0.30 -10.01 -7.84
N THR A 358 -0.80 -10.62 -8.29
CA THR A 358 -2.15 -10.06 -8.10
C THR A 358 -2.58 -10.02 -6.64
N ASP A 359 -2.20 -11.03 -5.87
CA ASP A 359 -2.50 -11.17 -4.43
C ASP A 359 -1.22 -11.51 -3.66
N SER A 360 -1.12 -11.06 -2.40
CA SER A 360 0.00 -11.44 -1.52
C SER A 360 -0.20 -12.86 -0.98
N GLN A 361 0.72 -13.76 -1.31
CA GLN A 361 0.74 -15.15 -0.87
C GLN A 361 1.75 -15.34 0.27
N THR A 362 1.46 -16.26 1.19
CA THR A 362 2.34 -16.61 2.32
C THR A 362 2.31 -18.12 2.49
N ASP A 363 3.49 -18.73 2.66
CA ASP A 363 3.62 -20.16 2.98
C ASP A 363 4.84 -20.39 3.88
N PHE A 364 4.91 -21.54 4.53
CA PHE A 364 5.81 -21.79 5.67
C PHE A 364 6.27 -23.26 5.64
N ALA A 365 7.27 -23.63 6.43
CA ALA A 365 7.62 -25.02 6.69
C ALA A 365 8.14 -25.21 8.12
N ASN A 366 7.76 -26.33 8.74
CA ASN A 366 8.07 -26.63 10.15
C ASN A 366 9.24 -27.62 10.28
N VAL A 367 9.99 -27.49 11.37
CA VAL A 367 11.14 -28.34 11.74
C VAL A 367 11.05 -28.71 13.23
N THR A 368 11.08 -30.00 13.56
CA THR A 368 10.98 -30.53 14.94
C THR A 368 12.13 -31.49 15.29
N ILE A 369 12.78 -31.36 16.45
CA ILE A 369 14.07 -32.02 16.70
C ILE A 369 13.96 -33.44 17.34
N GLY A 370 14.55 -34.51 16.78
CA GLY A 370 14.56 -35.88 17.40
C GLY A 370 14.97 -37.08 16.50
N SER A 371 15.23 -38.26 17.08
CA SER A 371 16.02 -39.40 16.49
C SER A 371 15.47 -40.81 16.88
N PRO A 372 15.89 -41.99 16.34
CA PRO A 372 16.76 -42.35 15.18
C PRO A 372 16.08 -43.32 14.13
N ASN A 373 16.85 -43.86 13.15
CA ASN A 373 16.32 -44.64 12.00
C ASN A 373 16.97 -46.04 11.74
N THR A 374 16.17 -47.11 11.68
CA THR A 374 16.52 -48.37 10.97
C THR A 374 15.76 -48.45 9.63
N PRO A 375 16.42 -48.66 8.47
CA PRO A 375 15.73 -48.75 7.18
C PRO A 375 14.71 -49.90 7.12
N SER A 376 13.60 -49.70 6.42
CA SER A 376 12.52 -50.69 6.30
C SER A 376 11.75 -50.57 4.99
N PHE A 377 10.84 -51.50 4.71
CA PHE A 377 9.96 -51.40 3.53
C PHE A 377 8.59 -50.83 3.90
N ALA A 378 8.17 -49.78 3.21
CA ALA A 378 6.76 -49.41 3.11
C ALA A 378 6.09 -50.30 2.07
N ILE A 379 4.99 -50.96 2.42
CA ILE A 379 4.15 -51.71 1.48
C ILE A 379 2.78 -51.05 1.44
N SER A 380 2.54 -50.23 0.42
CA SER A 380 1.22 -49.65 0.17
C SER A 380 0.41 -50.57 -0.75
N VAL A 381 -0.89 -50.68 -0.47
CA VAL A 381 -1.80 -51.53 -1.25
C VAL A 381 -3.01 -50.69 -1.64
N SER A 382 -3.26 -50.54 -2.93
CA SER A 382 -4.32 -49.70 -3.47
C SER A 382 -5.10 -50.42 -4.58
N PRO A 383 -6.39 -50.73 -4.39
CA PRO A 383 -7.10 -50.75 -3.10
C PRO A 383 -6.64 -51.95 -2.24
N ALA A 384 -6.57 -51.79 -0.91
CA ALA A 384 -6.33 -52.89 0.03
C ALA A 384 -7.48 -53.92 0.09
N THR A 385 -8.60 -53.65 -0.57
CA THR A 385 -9.72 -54.56 -0.74
C THR A 385 -10.07 -54.68 -2.23
N SER A 386 -10.19 -55.90 -2.74
CA SER A 386 -10.68 -56.13 -4.11
C SER A 386 -11.64 -57.31 -4.15
N THR A 387 -12.16 -57.61 -5.33
CA THR A 387 -13.12 -58.70 -5.53
C THR A 387 -12.49 -59.85 -6.29
N THR A 388 -13.02 -61.06 -6.11
CA THR A 388 -12.69 -62.23 -6.94
C THR A 388 -13.07 -62.05 -8.42
N CYS A 389 -13.78 -60.97 -8.77
CA CYS A 389 -14.20 -60.62 -10.14
C CYS A 389 -13.26 -59.62 -10.82
N THR A 390 -12.24 -59.10 -10.13
CA THR A 390 -11.39 -58.03 -10.64
C THR A 390 -10.25 -58.57 -11.53
N PRO A 391 -10.08 -58.10 -12.79
CA PRO A 391 -8.98 -58.51 -13.66
C PRO A 391 -7.59 -58.20 -13.08
N ALA A 392 -6.56 -58.96 -13.48
CA ALA A 392 -5.23 -58.93 -12.85
C ALA A 392 -4.49 -57.57 -12.88
N LEU A 393 -4.81 -56.67 -13.82
CA LEU A 393 -4.26 -55.30 -13.87
C LEU A 393 -5.17 -54.24 -13.23
N LEU A 394 -6.32 -54.64 -12.70
CA LEU A 394 -7.30 -53.79 -12.00
C LEU A 394 -7.46 -54.20 -10.52
N GLY A 395 -6.81 -55.29 -10.08
CA GLY A 395 -6.75 -55.76 -8.70
C GLY A 395 -5.88 -54.87 -7.79
N PRO A 396 -5.64 -55.28 -6.53
CA PRO A 396 -4.78 -54.53 -5.61
C PRO A 396 -3.39 -54.29 -6.22
N GLN A 397 -3.08 -53.03 -6.44
CA GLN A 397 -1.73 -52.58 -6.77
C GLN A 397 -0.92 -52.57 -5.46
N VAL A 398 0.11 -53.40 -5.38
CA VAL A 398 1.04 -53.46 -4.26
C VAL A 398 2.30 -52.72 -4.67
N THR A 399 2.56 -51.59 -4.02
CA THR A 399 3.81 -50.83 -4.22
C THR A 399 4.69 -50.99 -2.99
N ILE A 400 5.88 -51.54 -3.20
CA ILE A 400 6.89 -51.77 -2.17
C ILE A 400 7.96 -50.70 -2.37
N THR A 401 8.23 -49.91 -1.34
CA THR A 401 9.20 -48.81 -1.37
C THR A 401 10.19 -48.98 -0.23
N ALA A 402 11.48 -48.89 -0.54
CA ALA A 402 12.56 -48.82 0.42
C ALA A 402 12.51 -47.46 1.14
N MET A 403 12.48 -47.46 2.48
CA MET A 403 12.32 -46.25 3.29
C MET A 403 13.50 -46.06 4.24
N SER A 404 13.82 -44.80 4.53
CA SER A 404 14.97 -44.44 5.36
C SER A 404 14.80 -44.71 6.86
N ALA A 405 13.58 -44.90 7.36
CA ALA A 405 13.28 -45.19 8.77
C ALA A 405 12.42 -46.46 8.95
N ALA A 406 12.08 -46.78 10.20
CA ALA A 406 11.46 -48.04 10.59
C ALA A 406 9.96 -48.11 10.24
N ASN A 407 9.37 -49.31 10.26
CA ASN A 407 7.93 -49.54 10.09
C ASN A 407 7.30 -48.92 8.81
N GLY A 408 8.07 -48.81 7.72
CA GLY A 408 7.65 -48.17 6.48
C GLY A 408 7.55 -46.64 6.53
N THR A 409 8.24 -46.00 7.47
CA THR A 409 8.22 -44.53 7.65
C THR A 409 9.51 -43.87 7.17
N GLY A 410 9.53 -42.52 7.10
CA GLY A 410 10.67 -41.74 6.62
C GLY A 410 10.55 -41.38 5.13
N THR A 411 11.71 -41.20 4.48
CA THR A 411 11.82 -40.80 3.06
C THR A 411 12.10 -42.01 2.16
N PRO A 412 11.55 -42.07 0.93
CA PRO A 412 11.88 -43.09 -0.06
C PRO A 412 13.37 -43.07 -0.46
N LEU A 413 14.02 -44.24 -0.38
CA LEU A 413 15.42 -44.45 -0.75
C LEU A 413 15.56 -44.69 -2.27
N THR A 414 15.40 -43.64 -3.06
CA THR A 414 15.35 -43.70 -4.54
C THR A 414 16.61 -44.20 -5.24
N ASN A 415 17.69 -44.49 -4.51
CA ASN A 415 18.94 -45.09 -5.00
C ASN A 415 19.10 -46.57 -4.59
N TYR A 416 18.15 -47.15 -3.87
CA TYR A 416 18.20 -48.53 -3.39
C TYR A 416 17.98 -49.52 -4.55
N ASN A 417 18.94 -50.43 -4.75
CA ASN A 417 18.85 -51.52 -5.73
C ASN A 417 19.14 -52.84 -5.00
N GLY A 418 18.11 -53.66 -4.79
CA GLY A 418 18.17 -54.84 -3.90
C GLY A 418 17.20 -55.95 -4.32
N THR A 419 17.41 -57.17 -3.83
CA THR A 419 16.59 -58.33 -4.17
C THR A 419 15.73 -58.72 -2.96
N VAL A 420 14.44 -58.46 -3.08
CA VAL A 420 13.46 -58.57 -2.01
C VAL A 420 12.69 -59.88 -2.16
N THR A 421 12.58 -60.62 -1.06
CA THR A 421 11.74 -61.81 -0.96
C THR A 421 10.35 -61.41 -0.46
N LEU A 422 9.32 -61.87 -1.16
CA LEU A 422 7.92 -61.68 -0.83
C LEU A 422 7.36 -62.93 -0.14
N THR A 423 6.54 -62.73 0.89
CA THR A 423 5.73 -63.78 1.52
C THR A 423 4.32 -63.26 1.72
N ALA A 424 3.34 -64.17 1.71
CA ALA A 424 1.96 -63.87 2.09
C ALA A 424 1.59 -64.71 3.32
N SER A 425 0.68 -64.21 4.16
CA SER A 425 0.22 -64.95 5.35
C SER A 425 -0.70 -66.13 5.02
N THR A 426 -1.10 -66.31 3.76
CA THR A 426 -1.87 -67.44 3.23
C THR A 426 -1.28 -67.94 1.89
N PRO A 427 -1.64 -69.15 1.41
CA PRO A 427 -0.96 -69.77 0.25
C PRO A 427 -1.40 -69.26 -1.14
N SER A 428 -2.45 -68.44 -1.23
CA SER A 428 -3.23 -68.25 -2.47
C SER A 428 -2.80 -67.15 -3.46
N PRO A 429 -2.20 -66.00 -3.06
CA PRO A 429 -2.19 -64.83 -3.94
C PRO A 429 -1.31 -64.98 -5.19
N ARG A 430 -1.86 -64.62 -6.35
CA ARG A 430 -1.13 -64.63 -7.63
C ARG A 430 -0.57 -63.25 -7.92
N TRP A 431 0.76 -63.18 -8.03
CA TRP A 431 1.52 -61.98 -8.34
C TRP A 431 1.66 -61.76 -9.85
N TYR A 432 1.45 -60.52 -10.27
CA TYR A 432 1.62 -60.05 -11.64
C TYR A 432 2.50 -58.79 -11.68
N ASN A 433 3.31 -58.64 -12.72
CA ASN A 433 4.04 -57.40 -12.97
C ASN A 433 3.16 -56.34 -13.65
N SER A 434 3.70 -55.14 -13.87
CA SER A 434 3.01 -54.03 -14.55
C SER A 434 2.62 -54.29 -16.01
N ALA A 435 3.15 -55.34 -16.63
CA ALA A 435 2.74 -55.81 -17.97
C ALA A 435 1.65 -56.90 -17.92
N GLY A 436 1.13 -57.24 -16.73
CA GLY A 436 0.10 -58.26 -16.55
C GLY A 436 0.61 -59.70 -16.65
N VAL A 437 1.93 -59.91 -16.62
CA VAL A 437 2.56 -61.24 -16.68
C VAL A 437 2.72 -61.80 -15.26
N ARG A 438 2.29 -63.05 -15.06
CA ARG A 438 2.38 -63.73 -13.76
C ARG A 438 3.84 -64.02 -13.39
N LEU A 439 4.23 -63.74 -12.14
CA LEU A 439 5.55 -64.09 -11.62
C LEU A 439 5.67 -65.60 -11.37
N SER A 440 6.85 -66.17 -11.65
CA SER A 440 7.16 -67.61 -11.51
C SER A 440 7.77 -67.99 -10.15
N GLY A 441 8.10 -67.01 -9.31
CA GLY A 441 8.67 -67.18 -7.97
C GLY A 441 8.29 -66.02 -7.05
N ASN A 442 8.84 -66.01 -5.84
CA ASN A 442 8.50 -65.04 -4.79
C ASN A 442 9.57 -63.95 -4.54
N THR A 443 10.61 -63.86 -5.38
CA THR A 443 11.63 -62.81 -5.30
C THR A 443 11.47 -61.77 -6.41
N VAL A 444 11.69 -60.50 -6.07
CA VAL A 444 11.63 -59.37 -7.00
C VAL A 444 12.81 -58.42 -6.77
N THR A 445 13.30 -57.79 -7.83
CA THR A 445 14.36 -56.77 -7.74
C THR A 445 13.74 -55.38 -7.70
N LEU A 446 14.06 -54.60 -6.68
CA LEU A 446 13.73 -53.18 -6.64
C LEU A 446 14.83 -52.42 -7.39
N THR A 447 14.42 -51.50 -8.27
CA THR A 447 15.32 -50.59 -8.99
C THR A 447 14.89 -49.17 -8.66
N ASN A 448 15.82 -48.32 -8.24
CA ASN A 448 15.54 -46.97 -7.74
C ASN A 448 14.56 -46.95 -6.53
N GLY A 449 14.67 -47.96 -5.66
CA GLY A 449 14.01 -48.00 -4.36
C GLY A 449 12.51 -48.28 -4.34
N SER A 450 11.89 -48.60 -5.46
CA SER A 450 10.48 -49.00 -5.48
C SER A 450 10.17 -50.04 -6.55
N ILE A 451 9.13 -50.84 -6.33
CA ILE A 451 8.52 -51.71 -7.33
C ILE A 451 6.99 -51.70 -7.15
N THR A 452 6.28 -51.76 -8.27
CA THR A 452 4.82 -51.88 -8.32
C THR A 452 4.43 -53.22 -8.95
N LEU A 453 3.62 -53.98 -8.22
CA LEU A 453 3.07 -55.27 -8.60
C LEU A 453 1.55 -55.24 -8.50
N TYR A 454 0.89 -56.24 -9.09
CA TYR A 454 -0.55 -56.41 -9.01
C TYR A 454 -0.90 -57.79 -8.46
N LEU A 455 -1.96 -57.85 -7.67
CA LEU A 455 -2.51 -59.09 -7.12
C LEU A 455 -3.83 -59.46 -7.82
N ALA A 456 -4.01 -60.76 -8.06
CA ALA A 456 -5.32 -61.34 -8.26
C ALA A 456 -5.47 -62.58 -7.38
N ASP A 457 -6.63 -62.70 -6.75
CA ASP A 457 -7.03 -63.93 -6.06
C ASP A 457 -8.39 -64.42 -6.57
N THR A 458 -8.50 -65.74 -6.66
CA THR A 458 -9.72 -66.45 -7.04
C THR A 458 -10.52 -66.93 -5.82
N VAL A 459 -9.93 -66.81 -4.62
CA VAL A 459 -10.53 -67.17 -3.34
C VAL A 459 -10.89 -65.90 -2.57
N ALA A 460 -11.99 -65.95 -1.81
CA ALA A 460 -12.35 -64.87 -0.89
C ALA A 460 -11.63 -65.09 0.45
N GLU A 461 -10.61 -64.28 0.73
CA GLU A 461 -9.75 -64.41 1.91
C GLU A 461 -9.09 -63.08 2.30
N THR A 462 -8.50 -63.05 3.50
CA THR A 462 -7.74 -61.91 4.03
C THR A 462 -6.34 -62.37 4.39
N PHE A 463 -5.33 -61.66 3.88
CA PHE A 463 -3.92 -61.95 4.14
C PHE A 463 -3.09 -60.67 4.23
N THR A 464 -1.91 -60.75 4.82
CA THR A 464 -0.87 -59.70 4.69
C THR A 464 0.20 -60.15 3.71
N VAL A 465 0.89 -59.19 3.11
CA VAL A 465 2.13 -59.42 2.35
C VAL A 465 3.29 -58.86 3.15
N SER A 466 4.38 -59.60 3.25
CA SER A 466 5.64 -59.11 3.80
C SER A 466 6.75 -59.12 2.76
N ALA A 467 7.67 -58.16 2.90
CA ALA A 467 8.84 -57.97 2.07
C ALA A 467 10.09 -57.99 2.96
N VAL A 468 11.10 -58.78 2.59
CA VAL A 468 12.35 -58.92 3.35
C VAL A 468 13.54 -58.91 2.39
N ASP A 469 14.56 -58.11 2.70
CA ASP A 469 15.90 -58.24 2.10
C ASP A 469 16.88 -58.74 3.17
N ALA A 470 17.33 -59.98 2.99
CA ALA A 470 18.20 -60.68 3.93
C ALA A 470 19.70 -60.33 3.78
N VAL A 471 20.07 -59.46 2.83
CA VAL A 471 21.45 -58.95 2.68
C VAL A 471 21.82 -58.04 3.86
N TYR A 472 20.84 -57.43 4.52
CA TYR A 472 21.04 -56.72 5.78
C TYR A 472 21.09 -57.72 6.95
N ALA A 473 22.27 -57.91 7.53
CA ALA A 473 22.48 -58.86 8.62
C ALA A 473 21.71 -58.51 9.90
N SER A 474 21.24 -59.53 10.62
CA SER A 474 20.59 -59.40 11.94
C SER A 474 21.49 -58.63 12.93
N PRO A 475 20.95 -57.67 13.72
CA PRO A 475 19.53 -57.38 13.93
C PRO A 475 18.91 -56.41 12.91
N ASN A 476 19.66 -55.95 11.90
CA ASN A 476 19.27 -54.83 11.03
C ASN A 476 18.52 -55.26 9.75
N VAL A 477 17.83 -56.40 9.77
CA VAL A 477 17.14 -56.96 8.58
C VAL A 477 16.12 -55.96 8.04
N MET A 478 16.28 -55.56 6.78
CA MET A 478 15.35 -54.64 6.13
C MET A 478 14.07 -55.39 5.78
N GLN A 479 12.99 -55.07 6.50
CA GLN A 479 11.72 -55.78 6.42
C GLN A 479 10.53 -54.82 6.45
N GLY A 480 9.39 -55.27 5.95
CA GLY A 480 8.11 -54.56 6.03
C GLY A 480 6.94 -55.48 5.79
N SER A 481 5.75 -55.08 6.26
CA SER A 481 4.49 -55.78 6.01
C SER A 481 3.43 -54.78 5.58
N SER A 482 2.56 -55.21 4.66
CA SER A 482 1.31 -54.52 4.39
C SER A 482 0.36 -54.65 5.58
N GLY A 483 -0.66 -53.78 5.62
CA GLY A 483 -1.90 -54.11 6.31
C GLY A 483 -2.65 -55.25 5.61
N ASN A 484 -3.81 -55.62 6.14
CA ASN A 484 -4.65 -56.67 5.57
C ASN A 484 -5.09 -56.34 4.13
N ILE A 485 -4.75 -57.22 3.20
CA ILE A 485 -5.30 -57.29 1.85
C ILE A 485 -6.49 -58.25 1.89
N THR A 486 -7.66 -57.83 1.43
CA THR A 486 -8.87 -58.66 1.44
C THR A 486 -9.44 -58.82 0.04
N PHE A 487 -9.60 -60.07 -0.40
CA PHE A 487 -10.42 -60.41 -1.55
C PHE A 487 -11.80 -60.85 -1.06
N THR A 488 -12.86 -60.19 -1.53
CA THR A 488 -14.25 -60.60 -1.27
C THR A 488 -14.84 -61.28 -2.50
N ALA A 489 -15.75 -62.23 -2.29
CA ALA A 489 -16.63 -62.68 -3.38
C ALA A 489 -17.42 -61.46 -3.90
N GLY A 490 -17.54 -61.30 -5.22
CA GLY A 490 -18.03 -60.08 -5.88
C GLY A 490 -19.25 -59.43 -5.20
N SER A 491 -19.01 -58.31 -4.50
CA SER A 491 -19.92 -57.78 -3.49
C SER A 491 -20.30 -56.31 -3.70
N THR A 492 -21.48 -55.95 -3.23
CA THR A 492 -21.94 -54.56 -3.02
C THR A 492 -20.97 -53.78 -2.11
N GLY A 493 -20.74 -52.50 -2.43
CA GLY A 493 -19.93 -51.55 -1.68
C GLY A 493 -20.69 -50.29 -1.29
N LEU A 494 -20.04 -49.45 -0.48
CA LEU A 494 -20.57 -48.18 0.01
C LEU A 494 -19.55 -47.07 -0.28
N THR A 495 -20.00 -45.93 -0.80
CA THR A 495 -19.15 -44.74 -1.00
C THR A 495 -19.71 -43.56 -0.22
N LEU A 496 -18.80 -42.79 0.40
CA LEU A 496 -19.12 -41.53 1.06
C LEU A 496 -18.64 -40.38 0.18
N THR A 497 -19.58 -39.66 -0.42
CA THR A 497 -19.30 -38.48 -1.26
C THR A 497 -19.71 -37.22 -0.53
N ASP A 498 -18.80 -36.24 -0.48
CA ASP A 498 -19.19 -34.86 -0.21
C ASP A 498 -20.19 -34.39 -1.28
N VAL A 499 -21.26 -33.72 -0.87
CA VAL A 499 -22.29 -33.17 -1.75
C VAL A 499 -22.70 -31.76 -1.33
N ASP A 500 -21.92 -31.11 -0.45
CA ASP A 500 -22.18 -29.74 -0.05
C ASP A 500 -21.73 -28.74 -1.12
N ILE A 501 -22.55 -27.70 -1.32
CA ILE A 501 -22.35 -26.66 -2.34
C ILE A 501 -21.05 -25.85 -2.12
N LEU A 502 -20.49 -25.89 -0.90
CA LEU A 502 -19.19 -25.26 -0.61
C LEU A 502 -17.99 -26.03 -1.17
N THR A 503 -18.16 -27.28 -1.62
CA THR A 503 -17.03 -28.10 -2.09
C THR A 503 -16.96 -28.15 -3.62
N PRO A 504 -15.75 -28.05 -4.21
CA PRO A 504 -14.44 -27.95 -3.56
C PRO A 504 -14.01 -26.53 -3.13
N ASN A 505 -14.74 -25.48 -3.50
CA ASN A 505 -14.24 -24.10 -3.54
C ASN A 505 -13.93 -23.45 -2.18
N TYR A 506 -14.71 -23.74 -1.13
CA TYR A 506 -14.64 -23.05 0.18
C TYR A 506 -14.45 -23.98 1.39
N GLY A 507 -14.42 -25.29 1.15
CA GLY A 507 -14.25 -26.34 2.17
C GLY A 507 -15.41 -26.44 3.17
N ALA A 508 -15.20 -27.20 4.24
CA ALA A 508 -16.15 -27.31 5.35
C ALA A 508 -15.89 -26.21 6.39
N VAL A 509 -16.96 -25.70 7.01
CA VAL A 509 -16.88 -24.59 7.98
C VAL A 509 -17.36 -25.04 9.36
N ALA A 510 -16.57 -24.81 10.41
CA ALA A 510 -16.92 -25.17 11.78
C ALA A 510 -18.23 -24.47 12.21
N GLY A 511 -19.16 -25.23 12.77
CA GLY A 511 -20.51 -24.77 13.15
C GLY A 511 -21.55 -24.73 12.02
N ARG A 512 -21.16 -24.96 10.76
CA ARG A 512 -22.09 -25.06 9.62
C ARG A 512 -22.47 -26.54 9.36
N PRO A 513 -23.73 -26.86 9.04
CA PRO A 513 -24.10 -28.20 8.59
C PRO A 513 -23.50 -28.50 7.21
N HIS A 514 -22.78 -29.62 7.11
CA HIS A 514 -22.05 -30.02 5.90
C HIS A 514 -22.61 -31.34 5.35
N ALA A 515 -23.12 -31.33 4.12
CA ALA A 515 -23.87 -32.44 3.54
C ALA A 515 -22.98 -33.57 3.00
N VAL A 516 -23.13 -34.78 3.54
CA VAL A 516 -22.43 -36.00 3.07
C VAL A 516 -23.46 -37.03 2.61
N ARG A 517 -23.23 -37.63 1.45
CA ARG A 517 -24.07 -38.68 0.87
C ARG A 517 -23.38 -40.03 0.90
N ALA A 518 -24.03 -41.00 1.54
CA ALA A 518 -23.71 -42.41 1.42
C ALA A 518 -24.45 -43.00 0.20
N ASN A 519 -23.71 -43.61 -0.73
CA ASN A 519 -24.27 -44.31 -1.88
C ASN A 519 -23.90 -45.80 -1.82
N VAL A 520 -24.87 -46.68 -1.95
CA VAL A 520 -24.68 -48.13 -2.08
C VAL A 520 -24.53 -48.46 -3.57
N SER A 521 -23.54 -49.27 -3.94
CA SER A 521 -23.33 -49.71 -5.32
C SER A 521 -23.02 -51.20 -5.41
N THR A 522 -23.45 -51.86 -6.49
CA THR A 522 -23.16 -53.27 -6.77
C THR A 522 -22.51 -53.34 -8.14
N CYS A 523 -21.28 -53.89 -8.21
CA CYS A 523 -20.49 -53.98 -9.45
C CYS A 523 -20.39 -52.65 -10.24
N GLY A 524 -20.28 -51.52 -9.54
CA GLY A 524 -20.18 -50.17 -10.13
C GLY A 524 -21.51 -49.46 -10.39
N SER A 525 -22.64 -50.17 -10.42
CA SER A 525 -23.98 -49.58 -10.57
C SER A 525 -24.56 -49.14 -9.21
N THR A 526 -25.25 -48.00 -9.14
CA THR A 526 -25.95 -47.60 -7.89
C THR A 526 -27.07 -48.60 -7.59
N ALA A 527 -27.14 -49.10 -6.35
CA ALA A 527 -28.17 -50.05 -5.93
C ALA A 527 -29.55 -49.36 -5.80
N THR A 528 -30.64 -50.10 -5.93
CA THR A 528 -32.01 -49.58 -5.80
C THR A 528 -32.57 -49.67 -4.37
N THR A 529 -31.74 -50.05 -3.40
CA THR A 529 -32.14 -50.31 -2.01
C THR A 529 -32.80 -49.11 -1.33
N THR A 530 -33.96 -49.35 -0.74
CA THR A 530 -34.75 -48.37 0.01
C THR A 530 -35.12 -48.96 1.37
N GLY A 531 -34.93 -48.21 2.45
CA GLY A 531 -35.17 -48.69 3.81
C GLY A 531 -34.27 -48.02 4.85
N GLN A 532 -34.57 -48.26 6.13
CA GLN A 532 -33.74 -47.83 7.25
C GLN A 532 -32.73 -48.91 7.61
N TYR A 533 -31.45 -48.55 7.72
CA TYR A 533 -30.37 -49.46 8.06
C TYR A 533 -29.46 -48.85 9.14
N SER A 534 -29.03 -49.69 10.09
CA SER A 534 -28.19 -49.29 11.22
C SER A 534 -26.76 -49.78 11.05
N GLY A 535 -25.83 -49.07 11.69
CA GLY A 535 -24.40 -49.26 11.49
C GLY A 535 -23.54 -48.52 12.49
N THR A 536 -22.24 -48.45 12.20
CA THR A 536 -21.25 -47.64 12.93
C THR A 536 -20.53 -46.71 11.97
N ILE A 537 -20.28 -45.48 12.43
CA ILE A 537 -19.45 -44.51 11.70
C ILE A 537 -18.27 -44.08 12.57
N TYR A 538 -17.10 -44.07 11.94
CA TYR A 538 -15.82 -43.72 12.54
C TYR A 538 -15.36 -42.40 11.93
N TYR A 539 -14.89 -41.51 12.78
CA TYR A 539 -14.10 -40.36 12.37
C TYR A 539 -12.61 -40.76 12.40
N ILE A 540 -11.84 -40.42 11.37
CA ILE A 540 -10.44 -40.80 11.19
C ILE A 540 -9.60 -39.52 11.04
N PRO A 541 -8.78 -39.12 12.03
CA PRO A 541 -7.90 -37.96 11.92
C PRO A 541 -6.99 -38.04 10.68
N GLY A 542 -6.92 -36.93 9.93
CA GLY A 542 -5.90 -36.74 8.89
C GLY A 542 -4.55 -36.32 9.48
N LEU A 543 -3.50 -36.31 8.66
CA LEU A 543 -2.14 -35.97 9.07
C LEU A 543 -2.05 -34.58 9.75
N ASN A 544 -2.82 -33.62 9.24
CA ASN A 544 -2.82 -32.25 9.74
C ASN A 544 -3.88 -32.01 10.84
N HIS A 545 -4.55 -33.05 11.36
CA HIS A 545 -5.61 -32.85 12.34
C HIS A 545 -5.06 -32.23 13.65
N PRO A 546 -5.65 -31.14 14.16
CA PRO A 546 -5.26 -30.55 15.44
C PRO A 546 -5.32 -31.53 16.62
N ALA A 547 -4.28 -31.53 17.45
CA ALA A 547 -4.18 -32.45 18.57
C ALA A 547 -5.33 -32.21 19.58
N GLY A 548 -6.22 -33.20 19.71
CA GLY A 548 -7.37 -33.14 20.60
C GLY A 548 -8.53 -32.25 20.13
N ALA A 549 -8.60 -31.89 18.84
CA ALA A 549 -9.82 -31.33 18.26
C ALA A 549 -10.99 -32.31 18.38
N THR A 550 -12.20 -31.76 18.50
CA THR A 550 -13.41 -32.57 18.69
C THR A 550 -13.93 -33.06 17.33
N GLY A 551 -14.26 -34.35 17.23
CA GLY A 551 -14.88 -34.92 16.02
C GLY A 551 -16.23 -34.27 15.68
N PRO A 552 -16.70 -34.38 14.43
CA PRO A 552 -18.00 -33.83 14.04
C PRO A 552 -19.15 -34.49 14.80
N THR A 553 -20.23 -33.76 15.06
CA THR A 553 -21.53 -34.36 15.37
C THR A 553 -22.26 -34.71 14.07
N ILE A 554 -23.28 -35.58 14.14
CA ILE A 554 -24.11 -35.96 12.97
C ILE A 554 -25.58 -35.61 13.23
N ASN A 555 -26.24 -35.07 12.19
CA ASN A 555 -27.70 -35.05 12.07
C ASN A 555 -28.13 -35.83 10.82
N THR A 556 -29.01 -36.82 10.99
CA THR A 556 -29.55 -37.66 9.89
C THR A 556 -30.98 -37.27 9.49
N SER A 557 -31.61 -36.32 10.19
CA SER A 557 -33.04 -35.98 10.02
C SER A 557 -33.27 -34.63 9.34
N SER A 558 -32.35 -33.67 9.52
CA SER A 558 -32.51 -32.29 9.04
C SER A 558 -31.16 -31.66 8.68
N ALA A 559 -31.22 -30.66 7.79
CA ALA A 559 -30.08 -29.90 7.30
C ALA A 559 -29.61 -28.83 8.30
N SER A 560 -29.43 -29.20 9.57
CA SER A 560 -29.08 -28.30 10.66
C SER A 560 -28.15 -28.97 11.66
N CYS A 561 -27.38 -28.18 12.40
CA CYS A 561 -26.57 -28.74 13.47
C CYS A 561 -27.43 -29.21 14.64
N PRO A 562 -27.14 -30.40 15.21
CA PRO A 562 -27.83 -30.85 16.40
C PRO A 562 -27.47 -29.95 17.58
N GLY A 563 -28.41 -29.79 18.52
CA GLY A 563 -28.14 -29.09 19.78
C GLY A 563 -27.14 -29.86 20.66
N SER A 564 -26.69 -29.24 21.75
CA SER A 564 -25.60 -29.70 22.66
C SER A 564 -25.78 -31.08 23.34
N VAL A 565 -26.80 -31.86 22.96
CA VAL A 565 -27.13 -33.18 23.53
C VAL A 565 -26.56 -34.33 22.68
N VAL A 566 -26.17 -34.08 21.42
CA VAL A 566 -25.60 -35.12 20.55
C VAL A 566 -24.08 -35.19 20.72
N ALA A 567 -23.58 -36.36 21.13
CA ALA A 567 -22.14 -36.58 21.30
C ALA A 567 -21.40 -36.54 19.94
N PRO A 568 -20.16 -36.01 19.90
CA PRO A 568 -19.32 -36.02 18.70
C PRO A 568 -18.90 -37.45 18.31
N LEU A 569 -18.55 -37.63 17.04
CA LEU A 569 -17.94 -38.86 16.56
C LEU A 569 -16.61 -39.13 17.24
N THR A 570 -16.36 -40.41 17.52
CA THR A 570 -15.08 -40.87 18.08
C THR A 570 -14.33 -41.73 17.07
N THR A 571 -13.03 -41.92 17.32
CA THR A 571 -12.21 -42.91 16.61
C THR A 571 -12.60 -44.35 16.93
N GLY A 572 -13.29 -44.59 18.06
CA GLY A 572 -13.81 -45.90 18.47
C GLY A 572 -15.07 -46.34 17.71
N GLY A 573 -15.73 -45.42 17.00
CA GLY A 573 -16.95 -45.67 16.24
C GLY A 573 -18.23 -45.34 17.02
N THR A 574 -19.14 -44.62 16.38
CA THR A 574 -20.41 -44.19 16.94
C THR A 574 -21.57 -44.89 16.21
N PRO A 575 -22.60 -45.41 16.90
CA PRO A 575 -23.79 -45.95 16.26
C PRO A 575 -24.49 -44.91 15.38
N ILE A 576 -24.96 -45.31 14.20
CA ILE A 576 -25.71 -44.46 13.28
C ILE A 576 -26.82 -45.26 12.59
N THR A 577 -27.94 -44.59 12.32
CA THR A 577 -29.06 -45.13 11.55
C THR A 577 -29.33 -44.20 10.37
N LEU A 578 -29.38 -44.77 9.16
CA LEU A 578 -29.56 -44.03 7.90
C LEU A 578 -30.76 -44.55 7.13
N ASN A 579 -31.55 -43.63 6.59
CA ASN A 579 -32.68 -43.92 5.71
C ASN A 579 -32.20 -43.81 4.25
N PHE A 580 -32.09 -44.94 3.57
CA PHE A 580 -31.73 -45.01 2.16
C PHE A 580 -32.98 -44.94 1.28
N SER A 581 -32.88 -44.20 0.18
CA SER A 581 -33.86 -44.13 -0.91
C SER A 581 -33.10 -44.28 -2.24
N ALA A 582 -33.49 -45.26 -3.06
CA ALA A 582 -32.79 -45.60 -4.31
C ALA A 582 -31.25 -45.69 -4.16
N GLY A 583 -30.79 -46.39 -3.11
CA GLY A 583 -29.38 -46.61 -2.80
C GLY A 583 -28.66 -45.41 -2.19
N ARG A 584 -29.35 -44.30 -1.88
CA ARG A 584 -28.74 -43.05 -1.38
C ARG A 584 -29.30 -42.65 -0.02
N ALA A 585 -28.43 -42.32 0.92
CA ALA A 585 -28.77 -41.65 2.18
C ALA A 585 -27.91 -40.38 2.33
N THR A 586 -28.49 -39.29 2.81
CA THR A 586 -27.75 -38.04 3.10
C THR A 586 -27.80 -37.76 4.59
N PHE A 587 -26.68 -37.38 5.18
CA PHE A 587 -26.56 -36.92 6.57
C PHE A 587 -25.68 -35.67 6.62
N TYR A 588 -25.78 -34.92 7.71
CA TYR A 588 -25.09 -33.64 7.87
C TYR A 588 -24.08 -33.74 9.01
N LEU A 589 -22.84 -33.36 8.73
CA LEU A 589 -21.79 -33.19 9.75
C LEU A 589 -21.88 -31.79 10.35
N CYS A 590 -21.64 -31.67 11.65
CA CYS A 590 -21.46 -30.40 12.33
C CYS A 590 -20.29 -30.45 13.30
N SER A 591 -19.18 -29.86 12.89
CA SER A 591 -17.95 -29.79 13.68
C SER A 591 -18.00 -28.57 14.61
N THR A 592 -17.79 -28.80 15.91
CA THR A 592 -17.66 -27.75 16.92
C THR A 592 -16.25 -27.16 16.99
N ASP A 593 -15.32 -27.70 16.20
CA ASP A 593 -13.93 -27.29 16.09
C ASP A 593 -13.42 -27.47 14.65
N VAL A 594 -12.19 -27.05 14.39
CA VAL A 594 -11.47 -27.22 13.11
C VAL A 594 -10.87 -28.61 12.96
N GLY A 595 -10.40 -28.94 11.75
CA GLY A 595 -9.47 -30.04 11.54
C GLY A 595 -9.64 -30.80 10.23
N GLN A 596 -8.68 -31.68 9.95
CA GLN A 596 -8.69 -32.54 8.76
C GLN A 596 -9.02 -33.99 9.13
N TYR A 597 -9.93 -34.66 8.42
CA TYR A 597 -10.34 -36.04 8.73
C TYR A 597 -11.10 -36.73 7.61
N ALA A 598 -11.02 -38.06 7.54
CA ALA A 598 -11.93 -38.90 6.77
C ALA A 598 -13.03 -39.48 7.66
N LEU A 599 -14.09 -39.99 7.03
CA LEU A 599 -15.13 -40.79 7.66
C LEU A 599 -15.05 -42.22 7.13
N ARG A 600 -15.31 -43.21 7.99
CA ARG A 600 -15.59 -44.59 7.57
C ARG A 600 -16.95 -45.00 8.11
N LEU A 601 -17.88 -45.33 7.23
CA LEU A 601 -19.23 -45.79 7.56
C LEU A 601 -19.34 -47.29 7.28
N SER A 602 -19.92 -48.04 8.22
CA SER A 602 -20.20 -49.46 8.10
C SER A 602 -21.67 -49.71 8.42
N VAL A 603 -22.45 -50.28 7.49
CA VAL A 603 -23.91 -50.45 7.60
C VAL A 603 -24.27 -51.92 7.43
N SER A 604 -25.12 -52.45 8.32
CA SER A 604 -25.51 -53.87 8.30
C SER A 604 -26.94 -54.08 7.80
N GLY A 605 -27.21 -55.28 7.27
CA GLY A 605 -28.55 -55.69 6.84
C GLY A 605 -29.01 -55.16 5.47
N ILE A 606 -28.15 -54.47 4.72
CA ILE A 606 -28.45 -54.05 3.33
C ILE A 606 -28.59 -55.32 2.46
N PRO A 607 -29.66 -55.49 1.65
CA PRO A 607 -29.83 -56.61 0.72
C PRO A 607 -28.68 -56.68 -0.32
N SER A 608 -27.64 -57.46 -0.02
CA SER A 608 -26.36 -57.37 -0.73
C SER A 608 -25.53 -58.65 -0.80
N GLY A 609 -26.01 -59.76 -0.22
CA GLY A 609 -25.25 -61.02 -0.13
C GLY A 609 -24.14 -61.04 0.93
N THR A 610 -23.85 -59.92 1.58
CA THR A 610 -22.97 -59.82 2.75
C THR A 610 -23.69 -59.13 3.91
N ASN A 611 -23.35 -59.47 5.15
CA ASN A 611 -24.08 -58.97 6.33
C ASN A 611 -23.83 -57.48 6.65
N THR A 612 -22.67 -56.96 6.23
CA THR A 612 -22.20 -55.60 6.53
C THR A 612 -21.42 -55.03 5.35
N VAL A 613 -21.77 -53.81 4.93
CA VAL A 613 -21.12 -53.07 3.83
C VAL A 613 -20.40 -51.85 4.41
N THR A 614 -19.15 -51.61 4.02
CA THR A 614 -18.31 -50.51 4.56
C THR A 614 -17.81 -49.60 3.44
N GLY A 615 -17.65 -48.31 3.74
CA GLY A 615 -17.15 -47.27 2.84
C GLY A 615 -16.40 -46.18 3.56
N THR A 616 -15.44 -45.54 2.89
CA THR A 616 -14.61 -44.45 3.43
C THR A 616 -14.74 -43.22 2.53
N SER A 617 -14.68 -42.01 3.11
CA SER A 617 -14.66 -40.74 2.38
C SER A 617 -13.23 -40.29 2.03
N SER A 618 -13.11 -39.27 1.19
CA SER A 618 -11.92 -38.40 1.18
C SER A 618 -11.77 -37.64 2.51
N ASN A 619 -10.60 -37.01 2.70
CA ASN A 619 -10.43 -36.08 3.83
C ASN A 619 -11.27 -34.82 3.63
N PHE A 620 -12.14 -34.53 4.59
CA PHE A 620 -12.69 -33.19 4.83
C PHE A 620 -11.60 -32.34 5.47
N THR A 621 -11.54 -31.05 5.14
CA THR A 621 -10.78 -30.06 5.89
C THR A 621 -11.76 -28.98 6.37
N VAL A 622 -11.91 -28.88 7.69
CA VAL A 622 -12.80 -27.94 8.36
C VAL A 622 -12.01 -26.73 8.82
N ARG A 623 -12.37 -25.56 8.30
CA ARG A 623 -11.81 -24.25 8.68
C ARG A 623 -12.73 -23.49 9.65
N PRO A 624 -12.21 -22.48 10.39
CA PRO A 624 -13.08 -21.48 11.02
C PRO A 624 -13.94 -20.77 9.97
N PHE A 625 -15.02 -20.15 10.43
CA PHE A 625 -15.81 -19.24 9.60
C PHE A 625 -15.05 -17.95 9.32
N VAL A 626 -14.51 -17.33 10.39
CA VAL A 626 -13.85 -16.02 10.35
C VAL A 626 -12.94 -15.84 11.57
N ILE A 627 -11.88 -15.04 11.44
CA ILE A 627 -11.13 -14.50 12.57
C ILE A 627 -11.57 -13.06 12.83
N THR A 628 -11.89 -12.70 14.08
CA THR A 628 -12.09 -11.30 14.45
C THR A 628 -10.84 -10.71 15.09
N ALA A 629 -10.46 -9.50 14.71
CA ALA A 629 -9.50 -8.68 15.44
C ALA A 629 -10.24 -7.55 16.17
N SER A 630 -10.26 -7.60 17.50
CA SER A 630 -11.08 -6.72 18.34
C SER A 630 -10.45 -6.51 19.72
N GLY A 631 -11.14 -5.74 20.59
CA GLY A 631 -10.69 -5.53 21.97
C GLY A 631 -9.36 -4.76 22.08
N PHE A 632 -9.11 -3.86 21.13
CA PHE A 632 -7.88 -3.07 21.10
C PHE A 632 -7.81 -2.07 22.27
N MET A 633 -6.64 -1.92 22.89
CA MET A 633 -6.43 -0.99 24.01
C MET A 633 -4.95 -0.65 24.21
N ALA A 634 -4.64 0.57 24.64
CA ALA A 634 -3.29 1.02 24.94
C ALA A 634 -3.20 1.41 26.43
N GLY A 635 -2.48 0.63 27.24
CA GLY A 635 -2.53 0.76 28.70
C GLY A 635 -3.97 0.57 29.20
N SER A 636 -4.55 1.56 29.87
CA SER A 636 -5.95 1.58 30.29
C SER A 636 -6.92 2.18 29.27
N THR A 637 -6.43 2.72 28.15
CA THR A 637 -7.25 3.41 27.14
C THR A 637 -7.84 2.40 26.16
N ALA A 638 -9.16 2.19 26.21
CA ALA A 638 -9.88 1.38 25.23
C ALA A 638 -9.91 2.06 23.85
N ASN A 639 -9.90 1.27 22.77
CA ASN A 639 -9.94 1.77 21.40
C ASN A 639 -11.22 2.58 21.11
N PRO A 640 -11.10 3.88 20.77
CA PRO A 640 -12.23 4.78 20.56
C PRO A 640 -12.77 4.74 19.11
N ALA A 641 -12.45 3.70 18.33
CA ALA A 641 -12.88 3.50 16.94
C ALA A 641 -12.66 4.73 16.02
N GLY A 642 -11.55 5.45 16.24
CA GLY A 642 -11.17 6.65 15.49
C GLY A 642 -11.69 7.99 16.01
N THR A 643 -12.52 8.00 17.06
CA THR A 643 -13.09 9.26 17.58
C THR A 643 -12.11 10.06 18.45
N ALA A 644 -11.18 9.40 19.15
CA ALA A 644 -10.17 10.00 20.02
C ALA A 644 -8.79 9.32 19.83
N ALA A 645 -7.75 9.80 20.50
CA ALA A 645 -6.44 9.17 20.49
C ALA A 645 -6.44 7.82 21.23
N LEU A 646 -5.90 6.77 20.58
CA LEU A 646 -5.64 5.46 21.18
C LEU A 646 -4.18 5.35 21.64
N ALA A 647 -3.26 5.51 20.69
CA ALA A 647 -1.83 5.28 20.87
C ALA A 647 -1.03 6.20 19.95
N LYS A 648 0.26 6.34 20.25
CA LYS A 648 1.22 7.07 19.42
C LYS A 648 1.78 6.18 18.31
N ALA A 649 2.10 6.74 17.16
CA ALA A 649 2.72 6.03 16.05
C ALA A 649 4.06 5.42 16.48
N GLY A 650 4.25 4.13 16.21
CA GLY A 650 5.38 3.32 16.65
C GLY A 650 5.33 2.86 18.12
N ALA A 651 4.35 3.27 18.92
CA ALA A 651 4.14 2.73 20.27
C ALA A 651 3.30 1.46 20.24
N SER A 652 3.57 0.55 21.18
CA SER A 652 2.81 -0.69 21.31
C SER A 652 1.44 -0.49 21.97
N PHE A 653 0.46 -1.24 21.50
CA PHE A 653 -0.86 -1.40 22.07
C PHE A 653 -1.25 -2.90 22.05
N SER A 654 -2.36 -3.21 22.71
CA SER A 654 -2.90 -4.57 22.84
C SER A 654 -4.09 -4.79 21.91
N GLY A 655 -4.38 -6.05 21.58
CA GLY A 655 -5.59 -6.47 20.87
C GLY A 655 -5.83 -7.98 21.02
N THR A 656 -6.99 -8.46 20.57
CA THR A 656 -7.35 -9.89 20.64
C THR A 656 -7.76 -10.41 19.27
N LEU A 657 -7.23 -11.57 18.90
CA LEU A 657 -7.61 -12.36 17.73
C LEU A 657 -8.46 -13.55 18.21
N SER A 658 -9.60 -13.80 17.56
CA SER A 658 -10.50 -14.92 17.89
C SER A 658 -11.04 -15.60 16.66
N ALA A 659 -10.97 -16.93 16.59
CA ALA A 659 -11.42 -17.75 15.48
C ALA A 659 -12.80 -18.38 15.77
N TRP A 660 -13.80 -17.94 15.03
CA TRP A 660 -15.21 -18.22 15.32
C TRP A 660 -15.81 -19.32 14.45
N ARG A 661 -16.83 -19.97 15.01
CA ARG A 661 -17.75 -20.83 14.28
C ARG A 661 -18.74 -20.01 13.44
N TRP A 662 -19.43 -20.70 12.54
CA TRP A 662 -20.39 -20.14 11.59
C TRP A 662 -21.54 -19.36 12.25
N VAL A 663 -21.96 -18.27 11.61
CA VAL A 663 -23.06 -17.40 12.04
C VAL A 663 -24.01 -17.17 10.87
N ALA A 664 -25.18 -17.81 10.87
CA ALA A 664 -26.16 -17.72 9.78
C ALA A 664 -26.68 -16.30 9.50
N SER A 665 -26.68 -15.40 10.50
CA SER A 665 -27.07 -13.99 10.33
C SER A 665 -25.96 -13.10 9.76
N ALA A 666 -24.82 -13.69 9.38
CA ALA A 666 -23.67 -13.02 8.78
C ALA A 666 -23.16 -13.77 7.54
N ASP A 667 -23.95 -14.70 7.00
CA ASP A 667 -23.69 -15.53 5.81
C ASP A 667 -25.07 -15.91 5.24
N THR A 668 -25.79 -14.87 4.81
CA THR A 668 -27.26 -14.88 4.67
C THR A 668 -27.74 -15.43 3.33
N GLU A 669 -26.85 -15.81 2.42
CA GLU A 669 -27.22 -16.29 1.09
C GLU A 669 -27.98 -17.62 1.12
N THR A 670 -28.90 -17.73 0.17
CA THR A 670 -29.71 -18.93 -0.03
C THR A 670 -29.10 -19.83 -1.09
N ASP A 671 -29.16 -21.14 -0.85
CA ASP A 671 -28.86 -22.14 -1.87
C ASP A 671 -29.95 -22.22 -2.95
N GLY A 672 -29.74 -23.06 -3.98
CA GLY A 672 -30.74 -23.32 -5.02
C GLY A 672 -32.02 -24.01 -4.55
N SER A 673 -32.16 -24.33 -3.26
CA SER A 673 -33.41 -24.80 -2.64
C SER A 673 -34.13 -23.70 -1.83
N GLY A 674 -33.59 -22.48 -1.79
CA GLY A 674 -34.13 -21.35 -1.04
C GLY A 674 -33.80 -21.39 0.45
N ALA A 675 -32.98 -22.33 0.91
CA ALA A 675 -32.56 -22.41 2.31
C ALA A 675 -31.36 -21.48 2.55
N GLN A 676 -31.42 -20.65 3.60
CA GLN A 676 -30.28 -19.88 4.07
C GLN A 676 -29.20 -20.83 4.56
N ARG A 677 -28.14 -20.98 3.76
CA ARG A 677 -27.00 -21.86 4.06
C ARG A 677 -25.66 -21.14 3.96
N GLY A 678 -25.64 -19.97 3.36
CA GLY A 678 -24.43 -19.20 3.17
C GLY A 678 -23.42 -19.84 2.23
N ASN A 679 -22.48 -19.01 1.79
CA ASN A 679 -21.31 -19.40 1.01
C ASN A 679 -20.10 -19.77 1.91
N GLY A 680 -20.21 -19.63 3.24
CA GLY A 680 -19.17 -19.93 4.22
C GLY A 680 -18.17 -18.78 4.43
N ILE A 681 -18.40 -17.61 3.86
CA ILE A 681 -17.63 -16.37 4.02
C ILE A 681 -18.58 -15.32 4.62
N PRO A 682 -18.13 -14.44 5.53
CA PRO A 682 -18.97 -13.37 6.04
C PRO A 682 -19.51 -12.46 4.93
N ASP A 683 -20.80 -12.14 5.01
CA ASP A 683 -21.46 -11.11 4.21
C ASP A 683 -20.67 -9.78 4.27
N ALA A 684 -20.72 -8.98 3.21
CA ALA A 684 -19.98 -7.71 3.15
C ALA A 684 -20.39 -6.69 4.24
N ASN A 685 -21.57 -6.84 4.85
CA ASN A 685 -22.03 -6.02 5.97
C ASN A 685 -21.75 -6.64 7.36
N ALA A 686 -21.15 -7.82 7.43
CA ALA A 686 -20.78 -8.47 8.67
C ALA A 686 -19.59 -7.76 9.33
N THR A 687 -19.72 -7.44 10.62
CA THR A 687 -18.66 -6.80 11.40
C THR A 687 -18.11 -7.75 12.46
N ALA A 688 -16.93 -7.45 13.01
CA ALA A 688 -16.42 -8.18 14.17
C ALA A 688 -17.45 -8.21 15.32
N SER A 689 -18.11 -7.08 15.57
CA SER A 689 -19.21 -6.94 16.54
C SER A 689 -20.41 -7.87 16.26
N THR A 690 -20.78 -8.05 14.98
CA THR A 690 -21.85 -8.98 14.57
C THR A 690 -21.54 -10.41 15.03
N ILE A 691 -20.28 -10.84 14.83
CA ILE A 691 -19.83 -12.20 15.19
C ILE A 691 -19.70 -12.37 16.71
N THR A 692 -19.08 -11.40 17.41
CA THR A 692 -18.90 -11.48 18.86
C THR A 692 -20.23 -11.43 19.62
N THR A 693 -21.21 -10.68 19.12
CA THR A 693 -22.55 -10.57 19.73
C THR A 693 -23.36 -11.85 19.51
N ALA A 694 -23.28 -12.47 18.33
CA ALA A 694 -23.90 -13.76 18.07
C ALA A 694 -23.30 -14.89 18.94
N ASN A 695 -22.03 -14.74 19.35
CA ASN A 695 -21.27 -15.68 20.17
C ASN A 695 -21.49 -17.15 19.75
N PRO A 696 -21.19 -17.52 18.50
CA PRO A 696 -21.38 -18.89 18.01
C PRO A 696 -20.45 -19.90 18.69
N GLY A 697 -19.53 -19.44 19.56
CA GLY A 697 -18.43 -20.19 20.15
C GLY A 697 -17.18 -20.20 19.26
N LEU A 698 -16.04 -20.44 19.90
CA LEU A 698 -14.72 -20.46 19.28
C LEU A 698 -14.35 -21.86 18.77
N THR A 699 -13.41 -21.90 17.82
CA THR A 699 -12.75 -23.13 17.35
C THR A 699 -11.54 -23.45 18.24
N ALA A 700 -11.77 -24.22 19.30
CA ALA A 700 -10.86 -24.32 20.44
C ALA A 700 -9.44 -24.78 20.10
N ARG A 701 -9.28 -25.73 19.16
CA ARG A 701 -7.99 -26.34 18.78
C ARG A 701 -7.53 -25.84 17.40
N PHE A 702 -7.51 -24.52 17.23
CA PHE A 702 -7.18 -23.86 15.96
C PHE A 702 -5.87 -24.33 15.28
N ASN A 703 -4.89 -24.83 16.05
CA ASN A 703 -3.54 -25.13 15.57
C ASN A 703 -3.30 -26.61 15.19
N GLY A 704 -2.76 -26.85 13.98
CA GLY A 704 -2.42 -28.17 13.45
C GLY A 704 -0.96 -28.57 13.74
N THR A 705 -0.67 -29.87 13.74
CA THR A 705 0.66 -30.40 14.12
C THR A 705 1.79 -30.07 13.15
N THR A 706 1.50 -29.73 11.89
CA THR A 706 2.51 -29.67 10.82
C THR A 706 2.34 -28.53 9.81
N ASN A 707 1.15 -27.90 9.69
CA ASN A 707 0.84 -27.01 8.56
C ASN A 707 -0.06 -25.80 8.89
N ASN A 708 0.51 -24.57 8.85
CA ASN A 708 0.01 -23.17 8.93
C ASN A 708 -1.15 -22.77 9.85
N ALA A 709 -2.00 -23.70 10.27
CA ALA A 709 -3.16 -23.42 11.09
C ALA A 709 -2.66 -22.85 12.42
N GLY A 710 -2.81 -21.53 12.59
CA GLY A 710 -2.19 -20.79 13.68
C GLY A 710 -1.60 -19.46 13.24
N VAL A 711 -0.87 -19.41 12.11
CA VAL A 711 -0.24 -18.15 11.68
C VAL A 711 -1.26 -17.25 11.00
N VAL A 712 -1.64 -16.18 11.70
CA VAL A 712 -2.56 -15.13 11.22
C VAL A 712 -1.75 -13.97 10.67
N SER A 713 -1.99 -13.61 9.42
CA SER A 713 -1.44 -12.42 8.77
C SER A 713 -2.08 -11.15 9.32
N LEU A 714 -1.25 -10.19 9.71
CA LEU A 714 -1.63 -8.87 10.20
C LEU A 714 -1.26 -7.80 9.16
N ALA A 715 -2.05 -7.74 8.10
CA ALA A 715 -2.03 -6.63 7.15
C ALA A 715 -2.89 -5.47 7.67
N SER A 716 -2.41 -4.24 7.56
CA SER A 716 -3.24 -3.04 7.75
C SER A 716 -4.04 -2.77 6.47
N VAL A 717 -5.27 -2.28 6.60
CA VAL A 717 -6.06 -1.72 5.49
C VAL A 717 -6.63 -0.37 5.92
N LEU A 718 -6.72 0.55 4.95
CA LEU A 718 -7.18 1.91 5.17
C LEU A 718 -8.62 1.90 5.73
N ALA A 719 -8.83 2.53 6.89
CA ALA A 719 -10.14 2.67 7.50
C ALA A 719 -10.35 4.14 7.89
N PRO A 720 -10.67 5.03 6.93
CA PRO A 720 -10.81 6.45 7.22
C PRO A 720 -12.01 6.64 8.18
N PRO A 721 -11.93 7.57 9.15
CA PRO A 721 -13.03 7.84 10.05
C PRO A 721 -14.26 8.32 9.26
N VAL A 722 -15.46 8.11 9.83
CA VAL A 722 -16.77 8.31 9.18
C VAL A 722 -17.04 9.73 8.64
N ASN A 723 -16.16 10.70 8.94
CA ASN A 723 -16.20 12.07 8.40
C ASN A 723 -14.82 12.56 7.91
N ALA A 724 -13.96 11.67 7.43
CA ALA A 724 -12.70 12.07 6.78
C ALA A 724 -12.99 12.91 5.52
N PRO A 725 -12.20 13.98 5.25
CA PRO A 725 -12.29 14.70 3.99
C PRO A 725 -12.10 13.75 2.80
N THR A 726 -12.74 14.05 1.67
CA THR A 726 -12.72 13.23 0.44
C THR A 726 -11.37 13.21 -0.30
N ASP A 727 -10.27 13.58 0.35
CA ASP A 727 -8.88 13.38 -0.11
C ASP A 727 -8.44 11.92 0.15
N THR A 728 -9.19 10.97 -0.42
CA THR A 728 -9.01 9.54 -0.19
C THR A 728 -7.97 8.89 -1.11
N THR A 729 -7.34 9.66 -2.01
CA THR A 729 -6.35 9.17 -2.98
C THR A 729 -4.90 9.24 -2.49
N ALA A 730 -4.64 9.80 -1.30
CA ALA A 730 -3.29 10.07 -0.82
C ALA A 730 -3.08 9.78 0.69
N TYR A 731 -3.67 8.70 1.21
CA TYR A 731 -3.33 8.18 2.54
C TYR A 731 -2.25 7.09 2.44
N THR A 732 -1.11 7.32 3.10
CA THR A 732 -0.04 6.32 3.20
C THR A 732 -0.41 5.31 4.28
N LEU A 733 -0.46 4.04 3.92
CA LEU A 733 -0.68 2.95 4.86
C LEU A 733 0.60 2.71 5.69
N GLY A 734 0.49 2.76 7.01
CA GLY A 734 1.57 2.42 7.92
C GLY A 734 1.80 0.90 7.98
N THR A 735 2.99 0.50 8.41
CA THR A 735 3.30 -0.91 8.67
C THR A 735 2.80 -1.33 10.04
N LEU A 736 2.27 -2.55 10.12
CA LEU A 736 2.04 -3.25 11.38
C LEU A 736 3.29 -4.02 11.79
N SER A 737 3.57 -4.04 13.09
CA SER A 737 4.56 -4.93 13.68
C SER A 737 3.98 -5.59 14.94
N PRO A 738 4.00 -6.94 15.05
CA PRO A 738 4.45 -7.88 14.03
C PRO A 738 3.49 -7.93 12.83
N THR A 739 3.98 -8.40 11.68
CA THR A 739 3.18 -8.66 10.47
C THR A 739 2.40 -9.98 10.53
N THR A 740 2.66 -10.81 11.54
CA THR A 740 1.95 -12.07 11.80
C THR A 740 1.76 -12.30 13.30
N ALA A 741 0.78 -13.12 13.68
CA ALA A 741 0.56 -13.57 15.05
C ALA A 741 0.16 -15.05 15.08
N THR A 742 0.50 -15.78 16.14
CA THR A 742 0.18 -17.21 16.27
C THR A 742 -1.04 -17.43 17.17
N LEU A 743 -2.08 -18.03 16.60
CA LEU A 743 -3.30 -18.50 17.26
C LEU A 743 -3.15 -19.98 17.65
N ALA A 744 -2.57 -20.25 18.82
CA ALA A 744 -2.40 -21.63 19.30
C ALA A 744 -3.72 -22.32 19.69
N THR A 745 -4.74 -21.52 20.03
CA THR A 745 -6.11 -21.95 20.36
C THR A 745 -7.12 -21.09 19.61
N GLY A 746 -8.41 -21.25 19.87
CA GLY A 746 -9.46 -20.40 19.28
C GLY A 746 -9.35 -18.90 19.58
N THR A 747 -8.47 -18.46 20.49
CA THR A 747 -8.17 -17.05 20.77
C THR A 747 -6.69 -16.84 21.08
N ALA A 748 -6.17 -15.65 20.76
CA ALA A 748 -4.90 -15.14 21.29
C ALA A 748 -5.04 -13.64 21.65
N THR A 749 -4.61 -13.27 22.86
CA THR A 749 -4.51 -11.87 23.29
C THR A 749 -3.07 -11.39 23.09
N LEU A 750 -2.90 -10.41 22.22
CA LEU A 750 -1.64 -9.77 21.88
C LEU A 750 -1.40 -8.60 22.84
N THR A 751 -0.86 -8.87 24.03
CA THR A 751 -0.63 -7.86 25.08
C THR A 751 0.58 -6.99 24.75
N ASN A 752 0.36 -5.69 24.48
CA ASN A 752 1.38 -4.70 24.11
C ASN A 752 2.34 -5.17 23.00
N ALA A 753 1.84 -6.01 22.10
CA ALA A 753 2.62 -6.64 21.05
C ALA A 753 2.39 -6.00 19.67
N ILE A 754 1.30 -5.24 19.47
CA ILE A 754 0.96 -4.63 18.18
C ILE A 754 1.45 -3.18 18.16
N SER A 755 2.10 -2.75 17.09
CA SER A 755 2.45 -1.35 16.84
C SER A 755 2.14 -0.99 15.38
N TYR A 756 1.88 0.30 15.12
CA TYR A 756 1.55 0.82 13.78
C TYR A 756 2.38 2.07 13.49
N SER A 757 3.00 2.14 12.31
CA SER A 757 4.12 3.08 12.07
C SER A 757 3.75 4.53 11.74
N GLU A 758 2.48 4.81 11.43
CA GLU A 758 1.99 6.06 10.82
C GLU A 758 0.73 6.56 11.56
N VAL A 759 0.32 7.82 11.36
CA VAL A 759 -0.89 8.36 12.00
C VAL A 759 -2.18 7.99 11.27
N GLY A 760 -3.29 8.08 12.00
CA GLY A 760 -4.64 7.95 11.45
C GLY A 760 -5.38 6.69 11.92
N ASN A 761 -6.12 6.07 11.01
CA ASN A 761 -7.04 4.96 11.30
C ASN A 761 -6.92 3.83 10.28
N PHE A 762 -7.00 2.60 10.76
CA PHE A 762 -6.85 1.39 9.95
C PHE A 762 -7.70 0.23 10.52
N LYS A 763 -7.95 -0.79 9.70
CA LYS A 763 -8.44 -2.12 10.10
C LYS A 763 -7.29 -3.13 9.95
N ILE A 764 -7.34 -4.24 10.68
CA ILE A 764 -6.47 -5.40 10.43
C ILE A 764 -7.20 -6.38 9.50
N GLY A 765 -6.57 -6.80 8.41
CA GLY A 765 -7.14 -7.72 7.42
C GLY A 765 -7.48 -7.06 6.08
N GLY A 766 -8.06 -7.83 5.16
CA GLY A 766 -8.45 -7.35 3.82
C GLY A 766 -9.72 -6.51 3.78
N THR A 767 -9.95 -5.87 2.65
CA THR A 767 -11.21 -5.17 2.36
C THR A 767 -12.37 -6.16 2.31
N GLU A 768 -13.53 -5.76 2.82
CA GLU A 768 -14.79 -6.49 2.72
C GLU A 768 -15.03 -6.92 1.25
N GLY A 769 -15.07 -8.23 1.00
CA GLY A 769 -15.26 -8.81 -0.34
C GLY A 769 -14.03 -8.89 -1.25
N GLY A 770 -12.80 -8.56 -0.81
CA GLY A 770 -11.63 -8.56 -1.70
C GLY A 770 -10.24 -8.74 -1.07
N GLY A 771 -9.65 -9.92 -1.28
CA GLY A 771 -8.22 -10.05 -1.59
C GLY A 771 -7.20 -10.24 -0.44
N THR A 772 -7.55 -10.16 0.84
CA THR A 772 -6.57 -10.49 1.91
C THR A 772 -7.19 -11.30 3.04
N TYR A 773 -6.73 -12.54 3.15
CA TYR A 773 -7.17 -13.53 4.13
C TYR A 773 -6.27 -13.52 5.37
N ALA A 774 -6.85 -13.84 6.52
CA ALA A 774 -6.14 -14.00 7.79
C ALA A 774 -5.16 -15.17 7.73
N VAL A 775 -5.59 -16.29 7.13
CA VAL A 775 -4.77 -17.49 6.89
C VAL A 775 -5.04 -17.96 5.47
N THR A 776 -3.99 -18.29 4.74
CA THR A 776 -4.08 -18.91 3.40
C THR A 776 -3.72 -20.39 3.49
N ASN A 777 -4.32 -21.21 2.61
CA ASN A 777 -4.12 -22.67 2.54
C ASN A 777 -4.27 -23.38 3.90
N TYR A 778 -5.36 -23.10 4.63
CA TYR A 778 -5.59 -23.57 6.00
C TYR A 778 -5.47 -25.09 6.12
N LEU A 779 -4.69 -25.56 7.11
CA LEU A 779 -4.32 -26.97 7.32
C LEU A 779 -3.71 -27.65 6.07
N GLY A 780 -3.04 -26.88 5.21
CA GLY A 780 -2.42 -27.37 3.96
C GLY A 780 -3.40 -27.69 2.84
N ALA A 781 -4.68 -27.33 2.97
CA ALA A 781 -5.65 -27.48 1.88
C ALA A 781 -5.56 -26.28 0.93
N ALA A 782 -5.08 -26.51 -0.30
CA ALA A 782 -4.89 -25.46 -1.30
C ALA A 782 -6.18 -24.67 -1.58
N GLY A 783 -6.10 -23.34 -1.55
CA GLY A 783 -7.23 -22.42 -1.77
C GLY A 783 -8.18 -22.27 -0.58
N LEU A 784 -8.04 -23.08 0.48
CA LEU A 784 -8.91 -23.02 1.65
C LEU A 784 -8.48 -21.87 2.58
N ASN A 785 -8.98 -20.67 2.32
CA ASN A 785 -8.56 -19.48 3.05
C ASN A 785 -9.54 -19.09 4.18
N VAL A 786 -9.04 -18.34 5.16
CA VAL A 786 -9.81 -17.88 6.32
C VAL A 786 -9.94 -16.35 6.28
N PRO A 787 -11.16 -15.78 6.22
CA PRO A 787 -11.36 -14.34 6.24
C PRO A 787 -11.14 -13.73 7.63
N ILE A 788 -10.93 -12.42 7.67
CA ILE A 788 -10.75 -11.63 8.90
C ILE A 788 -11.65 -10.40 8.89
N LEU A 789 -12.26 -10.12 10.05
CA LEU A 789 -13.02 -8.89 10.31
C LEU A 789 -12.37 -8.13 11.47
N SER A 790 -12.15 -6.84 11.30
CA SER A 790 -11.53 -5.99 12.32
C SER A 790 -12.39 -4.80 12.69
N ASP A 791 -12.38 -4.47 13.97
CA ASP A 791 -12.78 -3.14 14.42
C ASP A 791 -11.85 -2.08 13.81
N VAL A 792 -12.31 -0.83 13.69
CA VAL A 792 -11.45 0.30 13.31
C VAL A 792 -10.50 0.63 14.47
N VAL A 793 -9.20 0.63 14.22
CA VAL A 793 -8.15 0.96 15.19
C VAL A 793 -7.79 2.44 15.07
N GLY A 794 -7.59 3.09 16.22
CA GLY A 794 -7.07 4.46 16.33
C GLY A 794 -8.07 5.44 16.98
N ARG A 795 -7.85 6.75 16.92
CA ARG A 795 -6.83 7.48 16.15
C ARG A 795 -5.42 7.21 16.67
N ILE A 796 -4.51 6.88 15.77
CA ILE A 796 -3.08 6.88 16.04
C ILE A 796 -2.55 8.31 15.85
N THR A 797 -1.89 8.85 16.86
CA THR A 797 -1.32 10.21 16.87
C THR A 797 0.18 10.19 16.59
N PRO A 798 0.83 11.32 16.28
CA PRO A 798 2.30 11.39 16.34
C PRO A 798 2.80 11.12 17.77
N ASP A 799 4.07 10.73 17.91
CA ASP A 799 4.73 10.66 19.21
C ASP A 799 5.14 12.05 19.70
N HIS A 800 5.74 12.86 18.83
CA HIS A 800 6.27 14.18 19.17
C HIS A 800 6.35 15.10 17.95
N PHE A 801 6.52 16.39 18.20
CA PHE A 801 7.00 17.36 17.21
C PHE A 801 8.51 17.53 17.27
N THR A 802 9.10 17.91 16.14
CA THR A 802 10.49 18.39 16.02
C THR A 802 10.46 19.78 15.39
N VAL A 803 11.32 20.69 15.88
CA VAL A 803 11.47 22.06 15.35
C VAL A 803 12.80 22.14 14.60
N THR A 804 12.78 22.60 13.35
CA THR A 804 13.98 22.74 12.51
C THR A 804 14.00 24.05 11.74
N ALA A 805 15.16 24.41 11.19
CA ALA A 805 15.40 25.61 10.40
C ALA A 805 14.85 26.93 11.01
N PRO A 806 15.09 27.22 12.31
CA PRO A 806 14.66 28.49 12.90
C PRO A 806 15.39 29.67 12.26
N ASN A 807 14.66 30.74 11.96
CA ASN A 807 15.22 32.02 11.52
C ASN A 807 14.51 33.22 12.17
N ILE A 808 15.21 34.35 12.21
CA ILE A 808 14.67 35.64 12.67
C ILE A 808 15.12 36.72 11.68
N ILE A 809 14.18 37.24 10.88
CA ILE A 809 14.40 38.38 9.98
C ILE A 809 14.05 39.65 10.74
N ARG A 810 15.08 40.45 10.99
CA ARG A 810 15.00 41.71 11.74
C ARG A 810 14.69 42.86 10.79
N ARG A 811 13.64 43.62 11.10
CA ARG A 811 13.13 44.74 10.28
C ARG A 811 12.87 44.30 8.82
N PRO A 812 11.91 43.39 8.58
CA PRO A 812 11.62 42.89 7.24
C PRO A 812 11.28 44.05 6.28
N GLY A 813 11.95 44.08 5.14
CA GLY A 813 11.92 45.19 4.17
C GLY A 813 13.22 46.00 4.11
N CYS A 814 14.12 45.86 5.09
CA CYS A 814 15.48 46.37 4.97
C CYS A 814 16.32 45.52 4.01
N SER A 815 17.23 46.15 3.27
CA SER A 815 18.21 45.46 2.42
C SER A 815 19.59 46.14 2.58
N PRO A 816 20.61 45.44 3.10
CA PRO A 816 20.57 44.09 3.67
C PRO A 816 19.73 43.99 4.95
N ASP A 817 19.44 42.76 5.39
CA ASP A 817 18.78 42.45 6.66
C ASP A 817 19.41 43.17 7.85
N SER A 818 18.58 43.63 8.79
CA SER A 818 19.08 44.41 9.94
C SER A 818 19.74 43.54 11.01
N THR A 819 20.68 44.12 11.74
CA THR A 819 21.34 43.51 12.91
C THR A 819 20.57 43.73 14.22
N PHE A 820 19.50 44.54 14.20
CA PHE A 820 18.66 44.87 15.35
C PHE A 820 17.20 45.04 14.94
N THR A 821 16.27 45.15 15.89
CA THR A 821 14.89 45.61 15.63
C THR A 821 14.49 46.60 16.72
N TYR A 822 13.70 47.62 16.41
CA TYR A 822 13.16 48.49 17.44
C TYR A 822 12.04 47.77 18.22
N MET A 823 11.90 48.05 19.52
CA MET A 823 10.71 47.60 20.26
C MET A 823 9.46 48.29 19.69
N ASP A 824 8.31 47.60 19.69
CA ASP A 824 7.08 47.86 18.91
C ASP A 824 7.20 47.71 17.38
N GLU A 825 8.40 47.60 16.81
CA GLU A 825 8.59 47.28 15.38
C GLU A 825 8.37 45.78 15.13
N ILE A 826 7.91 45.44 13.93
CA ILE A 826 7.71 44.05 13.52
C ILE A 826 9.05 43.41 13.14
N PHE A 827 9.25 42.17 13.55
CA PHE A 827 10.25 41.25 13.00
C PHE A 827 9.54 39.94 12.58
N SER A 828 10.13 39.18 11.66
CA SER A 828 9.59 37.89 11.23
C SER A 828 10.35 36.75 11.89
N LEU A 829 9.62 35.80 12.44
CA LEU A 829 10.08 34.49 12.91
C LEU A 829 9.74 33.45 11.85
N GLY A 830 10.63 32.49 11.60
CA GLY A 830 10.35 31.35 10.74
C GLY A 830 10.90 30.06 11.34
N PHE A 831 10.21 28.95 11.13
CA PHE A 831 10.63 27.61 11.55
C PHE A 831 9.79 26.53 10.83
N THR A 832 10.31 25.31 10.75
CA THR A 832 9.55 24.14 10.30
C THR A 832 9.23 23.25 11.50
N LEU A 833 7.95 22.88 11.65
CA LEU A 833 7.54 21.77 12.50
C LEU A 833 7.45 20.48 11.68
N ALA A 834 7.91 19.37 12.23
CA ALA A 834 7.64 18.05 11.69
C ALA A 834 7.11 17.10 12.77
N ALA A 835 5.99 16.45 12.48
CA ALA A 835 5.33 15.43 13.30
C ALA A 835 6.02 14.08 13.09
N ARG A 836 6.40 13.41 14.19
CA ARG A 836 7.25 12.21 14.15
C ARG A 836 6.62 11.02 14.89
N ASN A 837 6.91 9.79 14.45
CA ASN A 837 6.68 8.59 15.26
C ASN A 837 7.78 8.40 16.32
N ALA A 838 7.64 7.38 17.18
CA ALA A 838 8.60 7.03 18.22
C ALA A 838 10.06 6.91 17.68
N SER A 839 10.22 6.38 16.47
CA SER A 839 11.51 6.19 15.78
C SER A 839 12.03 7.43 15.04
N GLY A 840 11.34 8.58 15.10
CA GLY A 840 11.77 9.83 14.47
C GLY A 840 11.45 9.98 12.97
N VAL A 841 10.72 9.04 12.37
CA VAL A 841 10.25 9.14 10.97
C VAL A 841 9.10 10.16 10.89
N ALA A 842 9.01 10.92 9.79
CA ALA A 842 7.95 11.91 9.58
C ALA A 842 6.61 11.25 9.23
N MET A 843 5.51 11.79 9.77
CA MET A 843 4.16 11.23 9.68
C MET A 843 3.40 11.76 8.46
N GLN A 844 3.39 11.00 7.37
CA GLN A 844 2.86 11.44 6.08
C GLN A 844 1.36 11.76 6.15
N ASN A 845 0.61 11.04 6.99
CA ASN A 845 -0.82 11.25 7.18
C ASN A 845 -1.15 12.42 8.13
N TYR A 846 -0.17 13.04 8.79
CA TYR A 846 -0.39 14.18 9.68
C TYR A 846 -0.60 15.46 8.87
N ARG A 847 -1.79 15.56 8.29
CA ARG A 847 -2.29 16.65 7.43
C ARG A 847 -3.82 16.73 7.50
N ASN A 848 -4.42 17.80 6.97
CA ASN A 848 -5.88 17.99 6.94
C ASN A 848 -6.53 17.72 8.32
N SER A 849 -7.55 16.85 8.38
CA SER A 849 -8.27 16.49 9.61
C SER A 849 -7.48 15.65 10.63
N TYR A 850 -6.25 15.22 10.33
CA TYR A 850 -5.36 14.61 11.31
C TYR A 850 -4.34 15.60 11.91
N ALA A 851 -4.21 16.81 11.36
CA ALA A 851 -3.31 17.84 11.87
C ALA A 851 -4.02 18.75 12.88
N PHE A 852 -4.01 18.37 14.16
CA PHE A 852 -4.69 19.11 15.23
C PHE A 852 -4.00 20.43 15.62
N LEU A 853 -2.71 20.61 15.27
CA LEU A 853 -2.00 21.89 15.35
C LEU A 853 -1.77 22.46 13.94
N ASN A 854 -2.83 22.97 13.31
CA ASN A 854 -2.78 23.53 11.95
C ASN A 854 -3.01 25.05 11.95
N LEU A 855 -2.02 25.82 11.49
CA LEU A 855 -2.03 27.29 11.49
C LEU A 855 -2.75 27.93 10.30
N PHE A 856 -2.68 27.26 9.16
CA PHE A 856 -3.25 27.65 7.87
C PHE A 856 -2.94 26.50 6.93
N ASP A 857 -3.96 25.93 6.29
CA ASP A 857 -3.77 25.00 5.18
C ASP A 857 -4.66 25.46 4.02
N PRO A 858 -4.08 26.02 2.94
CA PRO A 858 -4.85 26.47 1.79
C PRO A 858 -5.46 25.30 1.00
N ASN A 859 -5.06 24.05 1.30
CA ASN A 859 -5.55 22.84 0.65
C ASN A 859 -6.65 22.14 1.47
N ASP A 860 -6.90 22.55 2.72
CA ASP A 860 -8.00 22.02 3.52
C ASP A 860 -9.34 22.61 3.03
N THR A 861 -10.21 21.76 2.48
CA THR A 861 -11.55 22.15 2.01
C THR A 861 -12.44 22.70 3.14
N LYS A 862 -12.14 22.34 4.40
CA LYS A 862 -12.76 22.90 5.60
C LYS A 862 -12.33 24.34 5.86
N TRP A 863 -11.12 24.73 5.44
CA TRP A 863 -10.61 26.11 5.61
C TRP A 863 -11.20 27.09 4.59
N ALA A 864 -11.44 26.63 3.36
CA ALA A 864 -12.12 27.41 2.33
C ALA A 864 -13.58 27.73 2.70
N SER A 865 -14.23 26.86 3.48
CA SER A 865 -15.61 27.00 3.97
C SER A 865 -15.73 27.68 5.35
N MET A 866 -14.63 27.90 6.08
CA MET A 866 -14.63 28.61 7.36
C MET A 866 -14.79 30.14 7.21
N SER A 867 -15.51 30.75 8.15
CA SER A 867 -15.65 32.21 8.17
C SER A 867 -14.33 32.92 8.54
N VAL A 868 -14.19 34.18 8.16
CA VAL A 868 -13.06 35.03 8.59
C VAL A 868 -12.98 35.11 10.13
N ALA A 869 -14.12 35.11 10.82
CA ALA A 869 -14.17 35.14 12.28
C ALA A 869 -13.58 33.86 12.90
N ASP A 870 -13.92 32.67 12.39
CA ASP A 870 -13.40 31.39 12.90
C ASP A 870 -11.90 31.25 12.65
N ARG A 871 -11.43 31.72 11.48
CA ARG A 871 -9.99 31.74 11.14
C ARG A 871 -9.21 32.65 12.10
N ASN A 872 -9.72 33.85 12.36
CA ASN A 872 -9.14 34.79 13.32
C ASN A 872 -9.17 34.24 14.76
N ALA A 873 -10.25 33.55 15.15
CA ALA A 873 -10.37 32.93 16.46
C ALA A 873 -9.36 31.79 16.67
N ARG A 874 -9.10 30.95 15.64
CA ARG A 874 -8.05 29.92 15.71
C ARG A 874 -6.64 30.52 15.77
N PHE A 875 -6.33 31.51 14.94
CA PHE A 875 -5.06 32.24 15.01
C PHE A 875 -4.85 32.83 16.41
N ALA A 876 -5.89 33.47 16.97
CA ALA A 876 -5.84 34.02 18.32
C ALA A 876 -5.58 32.92 19.37
N ALA A 877 -6.31 31.80 19.34
CA ALA A 877 -6.10 30.69 20.29
C ALA A 877 -4.67 30.12 20.22
N GLN A 878 -4.14 29.95 19.01
CA GLN A 878 -2.82 29.36 18.79
C GLN A 878 -1.65 30.21 19.31
N TRP A 879 -1.76 31.55 19.20
CA TRP A 879 -0.69 32.48 19.56
C TRP A 879 -0.93 33.34 20.82
N ALA A 880 -2.13 33.34 21.41
CA ALA A 880 -2.43 34.13 22.60
C ALA A 880 -1.77 33.58 23.88
N SER A 881 -1.54 32.26 23.95
CA SER A 881 -0.92 31.64 25.12
C SER A 881 0.60 31.64 25.02
N THR A 882 1.25 32.19 26.04
CA THR A 882 2.67 32.04 26.30
C THR A 882 2.95 30.88 27.28
N SER A 883 1.91 30.20 27.80
CA SER A 883 2.07 29.05 28.70
C SER A 883 2.64 27.84 27.97
N THR A 884 3.52 27.09 28.64
CA THR A 884 4.20 25.91 28.09
C THR A 884 3.33 24.66 28.02
N GLY A 885 2.17 24.66 28.68
CA GLY A 885 1.26 23.52 28.76
C GLY A 885 -0.06 23.69 28.02
N ALA A 886 -0.29 24.80 27.30
CA ALA A 886 -1.59 25.07 26.67
C ALA A 886 -1.83 24.20 25.42
N ASP A 887 -2.88 23.38 25.44
CA ASP A 887 -3.33 22.61 24.28
C ASP A 887 -3.71 23.51 23.10
N GLY A 888 -3.31 23.12 21.89
CA GLY A 888 -3.57 23.86 20.66
C GLY A 888 -2.77 25.16 20.49
N SER A 889 -1.65 25.34 21.19
CA SER A 889 -0.84 26.56 21.16
C SER A 889 0.61 26.30 20.74
N PHE A 890 1.27 27.34 20.21
CA PHE A 890 2.71 27.33 19.93
C PHE A 890 3.57 27.65 21.16
N GLY A 891 2.98 28.18 22.23
CA GLY A 891 3.70 28.55 23.44
C GLY A 891 4.89 29.44 23.14
N LEU A 892 4.68 30.58 22.47
CA LEU A 892 5.76 31.53 22.16
C LEU A 892 6.23 32.21 23.44
N GLY A 893 7.54 32.36 23.61
CA GLY A 893 8.14 33.07 24.74
C GLY A 893 9.38 33.87 24.36
N ALA A 894 9.74 34.81 25.23
CA ALA A 894 10.87 35.72 25.06
C ALA A 894 11.62 35.88 26.40
N TYR A 895 12.92 35.56 26.42
CA TYR A 895 13.73 35.48 27.64
C TYR A 895 15.01 36.29 27.52
N GLN A 896 15.25 37.15 28.52
CA GLN A 896 16.51 37.83 28.76
C GLN A 896 17.02 37.34 30.12
N ASP A 897 17.79 36.27 30.11
CA ASP A 897 18.25 35.53 31.30
C ASP A 897 18.66 36.46 32.48
N PRO A 898 18.08 36.33 33.69
CA PRO A 898 17.07 35.34 34.14
C PRO A 898 15.60 35.78 34.02
N SER A 899 15.32 36.88 33.30
CA SER A 899 13.98 37.46 33.20
C SER A 899 13.13 36.82 32.09
N ASP A 900 11.94 36.32 32.47
CA ASP A 900 10.86 36.00 31.52
C ASP A 900 10.16 37.31 31.09
N LEU A 901 10.20 37.61 29.80
CA LEU A 901 9.58 38.78 29.18
C LEU A 901 8.50 38.37 28.16
N SER A 902 8.01 37.14 28.23
CA SER A 902 7.04 36.56 27.28
C SER A 902 5.72 37.33 27.23
N SER A 903 5.32 38.01 28.31
CA SER A 903 4.13 38.89 28.31
C SER A 903 4.24 40.10 27.37
N ARG A 904 5.43 40.40 26.83
CA ARG A 904 5.67 41.51 25.90
C ARG A 904 5.79 41.08 24.44
N ILE A 905 5.94 39.78 24.13
CA ILE A 905 5.94 39.32 22.74
C ILE A 905 4.52 39.00 22.28
N ALA A 906 4.16 39.45 21.08
CA ALA A 906 2.86 39.16 20.46
C ALA A 906 3.01 38.95 18.96
N VAL A 907 2.36 37.92 18.42
CA VAL A 907 2.28 37.68 16.98
C VAL A 907 1.14 38.50 16.40
N THR A 908 1.43 39.29 15.36
CA THR A 908 0.48 40.17 14.68
C THR A 908 -0.09 39.55 13.41
N ALA A 909 0.65 38.62 12.79
CA ALA A 909 0.18 37.78 11.69
C ALA A 909 1.04 36.50 11.61
N ALA A 910 0.48 35.39 11.15
CA ALA A 910 1.27 34.20 10.82
C ALA A 910 0.64 33.44 9.64
N ALA A 911 1.48 32.69 8.92
CA ALA A 911 1.08 31.78 7.86
C ALA A 911 1.88 30.48 7.97
N GLY A 912 1.23 29.35 7.70
CA GLY A 912 1.88 28.05 7.49
C GLY A 912 1.92 27.70 6.00
N SER A 913 2.73 26.70 5.63
CA SER A 913 2.74 26.12 4.28
C SER A 913 1.56 25.18 4.02
N GLY A 914 0.74 24.90 5.03
CA GLY A 914 -0.03 23.65 5.11
C GLY A 914 0.85 22.48 5.57
N TRP A 915 0.22 21.41 6.02
CA TRP A 915 0.92 20.20 6.46
C TRP A 915 1.12 19.25 5.27
N VAL A 916 2.38 19.05 4.86
CA VAL A 916 2.75 18.18 3.72
C VAL A 916 3.78 17.17 4.21
N ASN A 917 3.53 15.87 3.98
CA ASN A 917 4.38 14.76 4.42
C ASN A 917 4.77 14.83 5.92
N GLY A 918 3.85 15.29 6.76
CA GLY A 918 4.09 15.46 8.20
C GLY A 918 4.97 16.65 8.58
N ALA A 919 5.16 17.64 7.69
CA ALA A 919 5.87 18.88 7.99
C ALA A 919 5.08 20.14 7.61
N ASN A 920 5.27 21.23 8.35
CA ASN A 920 4.66 22.53 8.08
C ASN A 920 5.67 23.65 8.41
N THR A 921 5.97 24.49 7.42
CA THR A 921 6.85 25.65 7.58
C THR A 921 6.02 26.88 7.91
N ILE A 922 6.29 27.46 9.07
CA ILE A 922 5.55 28.56 9.65
C ILE A 922 6.40 29.83 9.57
N ASN A 923 5.79 30.92 9.12
CA ASN A 923 6.34 32.27 9.19
C ASN A 923 5.38 33.16 10.00
N ALA A 924 5.87 33.85 11.01
CA ALA A 924 5.10 34.66 11.94
C ALA A 924 5.72 36.05 12.11
N ASN A 925 4.95 37.09 11.82
CA ASN A 925 5.30 38.46 12.15
C ASN A 925 4.98 38.72 13.62
N ALA A 926 6.01 39.02 14.40
CA ALA A 926 5.92 39.30 15.82
C ALA A 926 6.41 40.71 16.14
N ARG A 927 5.95 41.25 17.26
CA ARG A 927 6.47 42.47 17.86
C ARG A 927 6.78 42.22 19.34
N PHE A 928 7.71 43.00 19.88
CA PHE A 928 8.00 43.02 21.31
C PHE A 928 7.70 44.40 21.88
N ALA A 929 6.74 44.47 22.81
CA ALA A 929 6.13 45.72 23.24
C ALA A 929 7.07 46.65 24.02
N ARG A 930 7.00 47.96 23.78
CA ARG A 930 7.64 48.98 24.64
C ARG A 930 6.87 49.19 25.94
N THR A 931 7.57 49.56 26.99
CA THR A 931 6.96 50.19 28.18
C THR A 931 6.59 51.65 27.88
N ALA A 932 5.33 52.04 28.13
CA ALA A 932 4.82 53.34 27.71
C ALA A 932 5.43 54.56 28.43
N ALA A 933 5.85 54.39 29.70
CA ALA A 933 6.29 55.48 30.58
C ALA A 933 7.81 55.52 30.86
N ALA A 934 8.53 54.44 30.61
CA ALA A 934 9.95 54.29 30.91
C ALA A 934 10.67 53.66 29.71
N GLN A 935 11.94 54.02 29.51
CA GLN A 935 12.83 53.39 28.55
C GLN A 935 13.61 52.24 29.19
N ASP A 936 13.78 51.15 28.44
CA ASP A 936 14.45 49.92 28.89
C ASP A 936 15.33 49.30 27.80
N GLY A 937 15.97 48.17 28.12
CA GLY A 937 16.98 47.57 27.25
C GLY A 937 18.28 48.42 27.12
N PRO A 938 19.08 48.21 26.06
CA PRO A 938 18.80 47.32 24.93
C PRO A 938 18.88 45.84 25.33
N PHE A 939 18.06 45.00 24.71
CA PHE A 939 18.11 43.55 24.89
C PHE A 939 18.94 42.94 23.76
N ALA A 940 20.27 42.99 23.89
CA ALA A 940 21.20 42.60 22.83
C ALA A 940 21.15 41.10 22.47
N THR A 941 20.69 40.26 23.41
CA THR A 941 20.67 38.79 23.30
C THR A 941 19.31 38.21 23.70
N LEU A 942 18.21 38.93 23.44
CA LEU A 942 16.87 38.43 23.78
C LEU A 942 16.61 37.14 23.01
N THR A 943 16.51 36.04 23.74
CA THR A 943 16.21 34.72 23.18
C THR A 943 14.71 34.57 22.98
N MET A 944 14.33 33.88 21.90
CA MET A 944 12.94 33.56 21.58
C MET A 944 12.80 32.05 21.43
N GLY A 945 11.67 31.49 21.82
CA GLY A 945 11.44 30.05 21.72
C GLY A 945 9.97 29.67 21.75
N ILE A 946 9.70 28.43 21.32
CA ILE A 946 8.36 27.85 21.23
C ILE A 946 8.30 26.49 21.92
N VAL A 947 7.10 26.09 22.32
CA VAL A 947 6.79 24.74 22.79
C VAL A 947 5.42 24.36 22.22
N PRO A 948 5.37 23.93 20.93
CA PRO A 948 4.12 23.62 20.28
C PRO A 948 3.45 22.42 20.96
N ARG A 949 2.16 22.54 21.26
CA ARG A 949 1.32 21.47 21.80
C ARG A 949 0.00 21.41 21.05
N ASP A 950 -0.36 20.26 20.48
CA ASP A 950 -1.67 20.08 19.83
C ASP A 950 -2.77 19.76 20.86
N THR A 951 -4.01 19.53 20.41
CA THR A 951 -5.14 19.23 21.32
C THR A 951 -5.22 17.77 21.78
N ASP A 952 -4.42 16.88 21.19
CA ASP A 952 -4.19 15.52 21.69
C ASP A 952 -3.04 15.50 22.72
N GLY A 953 -2.47 16.67 23.02
CA GLY A 953 -1.38 16.88 23.96
C GLY A 953 0.00 16.55 23.41
N ILE A 954 0.14 16.29 22.11
CA ILE A 954 1.41 16.00 21.45
C ILE A 954 2.27 17.25 21.44
N THR A 955 3.52 17.13 21.86
CA THR A 955 4.48 18.24 21.96
C THR A 955 5.90 17.79 21.59
N VAL A 956 6.89 18.68 21.72
CA VAL A 956 8.31 18.38 21.50
C VAL A 956 8.86 17.46 22.59
N LYS A 957 9.95 16.72 22.32
CA LYS A 957 10.55 15.87 23.36
C LYS A 957 11.23 16.73 24.44
N PRO A 958 11.23 16.30 25.72
CA PRO A 958 11.94 17.03 26.79
C PRO A 958 13.42 17.27 26.51
N ALA A 959 14.07 16.40 25.74
CA ALA A 959 15.48 16.54 25.34
C ALA A 959 15.73 17.66 24.29
N ASP A 960 14.69 18.09 23.57
CA ASP A 960 14.78 19.17 22.56
C ASP A 960 14.58 20.57 23.19
N LEU A 961 14.16 20.63 24.47
CA LEU A 961 13.92 21.87 25.21
C LEU A 961 15.24 22.52 25.63
N ASN A 962 15.84 23.26 24.70
CA ASN A 962 17.17 23.86 24.82
C ASN A 962 17.16 25.36 25.21
N LEU A 963 16.02 25.90 25.66
CA LEU A 963 15.88 27.28 26.14
C LEU A 963 15.24 27.36 27.53
N ASN A 964 15.69 28.34 28.32
CA ASN A 964 15.08 28.74 29.59
C ASN A 964 13.55 28.93 29.44
N GLY A 965 12.80 28.51 30.45
CA GLY A 965 11.34 28.46 30.38
C GLY A 965 10.78 27.26 29.61
N ASN A 966 11.57 26.18 29.45
CA ASN A 966 11.17 24.90 28.85
C ASN A 966 10.62 25.04 27.41
N ARG A 967 11.44 25.61 26.52
CA ARG A 967 11.11 25.81 25.09
C ARG A 967 12.23 25.35 24.18
N VAL A 968 11.92 25.18 22.89
CA VAL A 968 12.91 25.06 21.82
C VAL A 968 13.26 26.45 21.32
N SER A 969 14.56 26.76 21.24
CA SER A 969 15.08 28.05 20.80
C SER A 969 14.84 28.30 19.30
N LEU A 970 14.33 29.49 18.99
CA LEU A 970 14.26 30.06 17.63
C LEU A 970 15.41 31.02 17.33
N GLY A 971 16.32 31.25 18.28
CA GLY A 971 17.46 32.17 18.16
C GLY A 971 17.30 33.47 18.97
N THR A 972 18.09 34.49 18.59
CA THR A 972 18.20 35.76 19.32
C THR A 972 17.87 36.98 18.46
N ASN A 973 17.27 37.99 19.09
CA ASN A 973 17.06 39.31 18.51
C ASN A 973 17.72 40.40 19.39
N ASN A 974 18.32 41.40 18.75
CA ASN A 974 18.87 42.59 19.39
C ASN A 974 17.80 43.69 19.38
N LEU A 975 17.06 43.82 20.48
CA LEU A 975 15.96 44.79 20.58
C LEU A 975 16.42 46.12 21.18
N ARG A 976 16.08 47.21 20.49
CA ARG A 976 16.45 48.58 20.87
C ARG A 976 15.22 49.42 21.16
N PHE A 977 15.22 50.13 22.29
CA PHE A 977 14.17 51.11 22.59
C PHE A 977 14.47 52.40 21.82
N GLY A 978 13.74 52.63 20.71
CA GLY A 978 14.04 53.66 19.73
C GLY A 978 13.38 55.02 19.98
N ARG A 979 13.91 56.06 19.33
CA ARG A 979 13.20 57.33 19.07
C ARG A 979 13.75 58.02 17.82
N LEU A 980 12.90 58.77 17.12
CA LEU A 980 13.32 59.75 16.12
C LEU A 980 13.43 61.14 16.77
N VAL A 981 14.48 61.89 16.45
CA VAL A 981 14.70 63.27 16.90
C VAL A 981 14.82 64.17 15.69
N LEU A 982 13.98 65.20 15.62
CA LEU A 982 14.10 66.31 14.67
C LEU A 982 14.78 67.49 15.39
N PHE A 983 15.77 68.11 14.78
CA PHE A 983 16.49 69.23 15.37
C PHE A 983 16.08 70.56 14.74
N SER A 984 15.88 71.58 15.58
CA SER A 984 15.63 72.95 15.12
C SER A 984 16.84 73.48 14.36
N ALA A 985 16.60 74.29 13.32
CA ALA A 985 17.66 74.84 12.50
C ALA A 985 17.34 76.29 12.09
N SER A 986 18.38 77.10 11.88
CA SER A 986 18.21 78.49 11.47
C SER A 986 19.17 78.87 10.35
N ALA A 987 18.69 79.66 9.38
CA ALA A 987 19.51 80.21 8.31
C ALA A 987 19.54 81.74 8.33
N GLN A 988 20.71 82.30 7.98
CA GLN A 988 20.87 83.72 7.71
C GLN A 988 20.33 84.04 6.30
N GLY A 989 19.36 84.96 6.22
CA GLY A 989 18.81 85.45 4.95
C GLY A 989 18.01 84.43 4.13
N GLN A 990 18.06 84.58 2.80
CA GLN A 990 17.26 83.82 1.83
C GLN A 990 17.88 82.46 1.43
N ALA A 991 18.39 81.68 2.37
CA ALA A 991 18.91 80.34 2.11
C ALA A 991 17.87 79.25 2.42
N ASN A 992 17.97 78.08 1.78
CA ASN A 992 17.23 76.89 2.20
C ASN A 992 17.77 76.42 3.56
N ILE A 993 16.90 75.93 4.44
CA ILE A 993 17.28 75.34 5.72
C ILE A 993 17.40 73.83 5.56
N ASN A 994 18.38 73.22 6.22
CA ASN A 994 18.50 71.77 6.35
C ASN A 994 18.38 71.43 7.84
N MET A 995 17.26 70.82 8.24
CA MET A 995 17.01 70.34 9.60
C MET A 995 17.61 68.93 9.76
N PRO A 996 18.52 68.71 10.73
CA PRO A 996 19.01 67.38 11.04
C PRO A 996 17.90 66.48 11.60
N VAL A 997 17.89 65.23 11.17
CA VAL A 997 17.04 64.16 11.69
C VAL A 997 17.94 63.05 12.21
N GLN A 998 17.64 62.49 13.37
CA GLN A 998 18.40 61.37 13.94
C GLN A 998 17.50 60.25 14.44
N ALA A 999 17.78 59.02 14.02
CA ALA A 999 17.30 57.82 14.69
C ALA A 999 18.24 57.50 15.86
N GLN A 1000 17.70 57.48 17.07
CA GLN A 1000 18.44 57.23 18.31
C GLN A 1000 17.87 56.00 19.04
N TYR A 1001 18.65 55.42 19.93
CA TYR A 1001 18.17 54.39 20.86
C TYR A 1001 18.73 54.58 22.27
N TRP A 1002 18.03 54.01 23.25
CA TRP A 1002 18.51 53.97 24.63
C TRP A 1002 19.59 52.91 24.81
N SER A 1003 20.75 53.32 25.31
CA SER A 1003 21.91 52.44 25.58
C SER A 1003 21.88 51.74 26.95
N GLY A 1004 20.79 51.89 27.70
CA GLY A 1004 20.74 51.57 29.14
C GLY A 1004 21.14 52.75 30.03
N LYS A 1005 21.88 53.75 29.51
CA LYS A 1005 22.38 54.92 30.28
C LYS A 1005 22.07 56.28 29.66
N SER A 1006 22.10 56.36 28.34
CA SER A 1006 21.87 57.58 27.57
C SER A 1006 21.27 57.28 26.19
N TRP A 1007 20.69 58.30 25.57
CA TRP A 1007 20.29 58.23 24.16
C TRP A 1007 21.51 58.40 23.27
N ILE A 1008 21.72 57.46 22.34
CA ILE A 1008 22.83 57.49 21.39
C ILE A 1008 22.32 57.29 19.96
N LEU A 1009 23.08 57.82 19.00
CA LEU A 1009 22.81 57.68 17.57
C LEU A 1009 22.80 56.21 17.15
N ASN A 1010 21.73 55.77 16.46
CA ASN A 1010 21.65 54.40 15.96
C ASN A 1010 22.41 54.26 14.63
N LYS A 1011 23.73 54.14 14.69
CA LYS A 1011 24.61 54.03 13.51
C LYS A 1011 24.32 52.81 12.62
N ASP A 1012 23.61 51.81 13.14
CA ASP A 1012 23.23 50.62 12.40
C ASP A 1012 21.94 50.83 11.57
N ASP A 1013 21.18 51.91 11.81
CA ASP A 1013 19.95 52.21 11.06
C ASP A 1013 20.28 52.83 9.69
N ASN A 1014 20.10 52.02 8.65
CA ASN A 1014 20.30 52.40 7.25
C ASN A 1014 19.01 52.20 6.41
N CYS A 1015 17.87 52.08 7.09
CA CYS A 1015 16.64 51.53 6.51
C CYS A 1015 15.40 52.39 6.77
N THR A 1016 15.34 53.11 7.88
CA THR A 1016 14.19 53.96 8.21
C THR A 1016 13.96 55.04 7.14
N LEU A 1017 12.79 55.06 6.52
CA LEU A 1017 12.37 56.05 5.52
C LEU A 1017 11.16 56.83 6.04
N ILE A 1018 11.31 58.13 6.24
CA ILE A 1018 10.19 59.01 6.61
C ILE A 1018 9.54 59.51 5.33
N ALA A 1019 8.30 59.07 5.05
CA ALA A 1019 7.58 59.47 3.85
C ALA A 1019 7.30 60.98 3.83
N ALA A 1020 7.34 61.62 2.65
CA ALA A 1020 7.10 63.06 2.51
C ALA A 1020 5.73 63.51 3.10
N GLY A 1021 4.70 62.66 2.99
CA GLY A 1021 3.36 62.94 3.54
C GLY A 1021 3.27 62.87 5.07
N ALA A 1022 4.25 62.28 5.76
CA ALA A 1022 4.33 62.27 7.22
C ALA A 1022 4.96 63.56 7.78
N LEU A 1023 5.49 64.43 6.91
CA LEU A 1023 6.11 65.69 7.31
C LEU A 1023 5.10 66.82 7.23
N ARG A 1024 4.99 67.64 8.28
CA ARG A 1024 4.05 68.78 8.31
C ARG A 1024 4.69 70.04 8.85
N ALA A 1025 4.47 71.14 8.12
CA ALA A 1025 4.77 72.49 8.54
C ALA A 1025 3.52 73.18 9.11
N ALA A 1026 3.64 73.80 10.28
CA ALA A 1026 2.57 74.43 11.04
C ALA A 1026 3.07 75.62 11.88
N ASN A 1027 2.16 76.28 12.60
CA ASN A 1027 2.47 77.36 13.56
C ASN A 1027 3.39 78.46 12.99
N TYR A 1028 3.12 78.89 11.76
CA TYR A 1028 3.89 79.93 11.07
C TYR A 1028 3.88 81.22 11.88
N ARG A 1029 5.06 81.81 12.08
CA ARG A 1029 5.30 83.05 12.83
C ARG A 1029 6.16 84.00 12.03
N ASP A 1030 5.83 85.29 12.05
CA ASP A 1030 6.65 86.33 11.43
C ASP A 1030 7.96 86.58 12.22
N GLY A 1031 8.85 87.44 11.71
CA GLY A 1031 10.08 87.83 12.40
C GLY A 1031 9.90 88.60 13.71
N ARG A 1032 8.66 88.85 14.15
CA ARG A 1032 8.29 89.45 15.45
C ARG A 1032 7.55 88.45 16.36
N GLY A 1033 7.35 87.21 15.91
CA GLY A 1033 6.64 86.15 16.64
C GLY A 1033 5.12 86.13 16.45
N ASN A 1034 4.53 87.01 15.63
CA ASN A 1034 3.09 87.02 15.38
C ASN A 1034 2.67 85.83 14.51
N ALA A 1035 1.55 85.19 14.82
CA ALA A 1035 1.02 84.09 14.03
C ALA A 1035 0.65 84.53 12.59
N MET A 1036 0.94 83.66 11.62
CA MET A 1036 0.63 83.85 10.20
C MET A 1036 -0.24 82.69 9.68
N ALA A 1037 -1.14 82.99 8.73
CA ALA A 1037 -2.03 81.98 8.16
C ALA A 1037 -1.30 80.96 7.25
N ALA A 1038 -0.26 81.40 6.53
CA ALA A 1038 0.57 80.57 5.67
C ALA A 1038 1.93 81.23 5.42
N TRP A 1039 2.94 80.44 5.07
CA TRP A 1039 4.27 80.90 4.65
C TRP A 1039 4.76 80.05 3.47
N PRO A 1040 5.38 80.63 2.43
CA PRO A 1040 5.77 79.90 1.22
C PRO A 1040 7.07 79.10 1.44
N VAL A 1041 7.04 78.14 2.35
CA VAL A 1041 8.09 77.14 2.58
C VAL A 1041 7.58 75.79 2.10
N THR A 1042 8.37 75.11 1.27
CA THR A 1042 8.10 73.76 0.81
C THR A 1042 9.04 72.82 1.56
N LEU A 1043 8.47 71.80 2.19
CA LEU A 1043 9.24 70.70 2.77
C LEU A 1043 9.87 69.89 1.63
N GLY A 1044 11.12 69.47 1.82
CA GLY A 1044 11.76 68.47 0.98
C GLY A 1044 10.97 67.16 0.98
N GLY A 1045 11.29 66.29 0.01
CA GLY A 1045 10.66 64.97 -0.10
C GLY A 1045 10.97 64.03 1.07
N ALA A 1046 10.77 62.74 0.84
CA ALA A 1046 10.98 61.73 1.86
C ALA A 1046 12.42 61.74 2.41
N VAL A 1047 12.58 61.54 3.72
CA VAL A 1047 13.88 61.56 4.41
C VAL A 1047 14.32 60.13 4.68
N GLN A 1048 15.34 59.68 3.94
CA GLN A 1048 16.03 58.42 4.22
C GLN A 1048 16.98 58.60 5.41
N ILE A 1049 16.96 57.67 6.35
CA ILE A 1049 17.95 57.54 7.41
C ILE A 1049 19.07 56.59 6.96
N THR A 1050 20.31 57.07 7.04
CA THR A 1050 21.53 56.32 6.74
C THR A 1050 22.54 56.57 7.87
N GLY A 1051 23.10 55.51 8.47
CA GLY A 1051 23.96 55.62 9.64
C GLY A 1051 23.28 56.25 10.86
N GLY A 1052 21.95 56.13 10.98
CA GLY A 1052 21.13 56.81 11.98
C GLY A 1052 20.89 58.31 11.71
N LEU A 1053 21.42 58.87 10.63
CA LEU A 1053 21.31 60.28 10.25
C LEU A 1053 20.40 60.49 9.05
N GLY A 1054 19.62 61.55 9.06
CA GLY A 1054 18.83 62.04 7.93
C GLY A 1054 18.78 63.56 7.92
N GLN A 1055 18.22 64.13 6.85
CA GLN A 1055 18.17 65.57 6.65
C GLN A 1055 16.88 65.98 5.95
N LEU A 1056 16.12 66.87 6.57
CA LEU A 1056 14.94 67.49 5.98
C LEU A 1056 15.29 68.89 5.46
N SER A 1057 15.18 69.10 4.15
CA SER A 1057 15.36 70.44 3.56
C SER A 1057 14.06 71.24 3.59
N LEU A 1058 14.15 72.56 3.75
CA LEU A 1058 13.05 73.51 3.60
C LEU A 1058 13.47 74.59 2.61
N THR A 1059 12.65 74.85 1.60
CA THR A 1059 12.94 75.93 0.63
C THR A 1059 12.89 77.29 1.30
N LYS A 1060 13.76 78.19 0.86
CA LYS A 1060 13.72 79.61 1.25
C LYS A 1060 12.33 80.22 1.01
N PRO A 1061 11.81 81.09 1.89
CA PRO A 1061 10.60 81.85 1.62
C PRO A 1061 10.80 82.83 0.46
N GLY A 1062 9.80 82.92 -0.44
CA GLY A 1062 9.90 83.75 -1.65
C GLY A 1062 9.87 85.27 -1.39
N THR A 1063 8.83 85.75 -0.70
CA THR A 1063 8.55 87.20 -0.54
C THR A 1063 8.79 87.73 0.88
N VAL A 1064 8.76 86.87 1.90
CA VAL A 1064 8.90 87.24 3.31
C VAL A 1064 10.35 86.99 3.76
N ARG A 1065 10.96 87.96 4.47
CA ARG A 1065 12.41 87.95 4.74
C ARG A 1065 12.83 87.31 6.06
N ALA A 1066 11.93 87.19 7.05
CA ALA A 1066 12.21 86.56 8.32
C ALA A 1066 10.94 85.93 8.95
N GLY A 1067 11.13 84.86 9.71
CA GLY A 1067 10.05 84.14 10.40
C GLY A 1067 10.48 82.76 10.91
N THR A 1068 9.55 82.06 11.57
CA THR A 1068 9.74 80.71 12.10
C THR A 1068 8.54 79.83 11.76
N VAL A 1069 8.80 78.57 11.43
CA VAL A 1069 7.79 77.53 11.20
C VAL A 1069 8.08 76.33 12.09
N ASP A 1070 7.05 75.71 12.67
CA ASP A 1070 7.19 74.44 13.36
C ASP A 1070 7.03 73.30 12.36
N VAL A 1071 7.91 72.32 12.43
CA VAL A 1071 7.91 71.12 11.60
C VAL A 1071 7.76 69.91 12.52
N CYS A 1072 6.84 69.02 12.20
CA CYS A 1072 6.65 67.76 12.91
C CYS A 1072 6.67 66.56 11.95
N VAL A 1073 6.93 65.38 12.51
CA VAL A 1073 6.90 64.10 11.79
C VAL A 1073 5.82 63.23 12.41
N ASP A 1074 4.75 62.93 11.68
CA ASP A 1074 3.67 62.03 12.09
C ASP A 1074 4.14 60.58 11.97
N LEU A 1075 4.47 59.95 13.09
CA LEU A 1075 4.92 58.55 13.12
C LEU A 1075 3.74 57.58 13.38
N GLY A 1076 2.51 58.06 13.52
CA GLY A 1076 1.35 57.26 13.92
C GLY A 1076 0.40 58.02 14.85
N ASN A 1077 -0.70 57.39 15.27
CA ASN A 1077 -1.65 58.02 16.19
C ASN A 1077 -0.99 58.47 17.52
N ASP A 1078 -1.22 59.73 17.90
CA ASP A 1078 -0.86 60.28 19.22
C ASP A 1078 -2.01 60.14 20.23
N PRO A 1079 -1.76 59.72 21.49
CA PRO A 1079 -2.71 59.87 22.58
C PRO A 1079 -2.69 61.30 23.14
N ALA A 1080 -3.86 61.85 23.47
CA ALA A 1080 -3.95 63.11 24.21
C ALA A 1080 -3.22 63.00 25.57
N PRO A 1081 -2.51 64.04 26.05
CA PRO A 1081 -2.54 65.44 25.60
C PRO A 1081 -1.38 65.87 24.68
N GLY A 1082 -0.83 64.97 23.85
CA GLY A 1082 0.24 65.32 22.89
C GLY A 1082 -0.17 66.40 21.87
N VAL A 1083 0.80 67.14 21.34
CA VAL A 1083 0.58 68.04 20.19
C VAL A 1083 0.49 67.17 18.94
N ALA A 1084 -0.73 66.84 18.54
CA ALA A 1084 -0.98 65.96 17.40
C ALA A 1084 -0.36 66.52 16.10
N CYS A 1085 0.59 65.78 15.53
CA CYS A 1085 1.10 66.08 14.19
C CYS A 1085 0.08 65.65 13.14
N ALA A 1086 -0.84 66.54 12.77
CA ALA A 1086 -1.92 66.23 11.82
C ALA A 1086 -1.44 66.12 10.36
N ALA A 1087 -0.58 65.15 10.04
CA ALA A 1087 -0.08 64.83 8.70
C ALA A 1087 -0.70 63.50 8.20
N THR A 1088 -0.03 62.81 7.27
CA THR A 1088 -0.36 61.42 6.92
C THR A 1088 0.50 60.47 7.76
N PRO A 1089 -0.08 59.58 8.60
CA PRO A 1089 0.69 58.75 9.51
C PRO A 1089 1.74 57.85 8.85
N GLY A 1090 2.98 57.94 9.33
CA GLY A 1090 4.14 57.21 8.81
C GLY A 1090 4.26 55.74 9.22
N ASN A 1091 3.36 55.21 10.06
CA ASN A 1091 3.39 53.84 10.60
C ASN A 1091 4.72 53.45 11.32
N GLN A 1092 5.33 54.41 12.00
CA GLN A 1092 6.64 54.34 12.64
C GLN A 1092 6.57 54.56 14.16
N GLY A 1093 5.49 54.15 14.82
CA GLY A 1093 5.24 54.37 16.25
C GLY A 1093 6.35 53.87 17.18
N TYR A 1094 7.12 52.87 16.75
CA TYR A 1094 8.32 52.38 17.43
C TYR A 1094 9.45 53.42 17.57
N LEU A 1095 9.39 54.53 16.83
CA LEU A 1095 10.27 55.69 16.93
C LEU A 1095 9.63 56.90 17.64
N LYS A 1096 8.40 56.78 18.17
CA LYS A 1096 7.83 57.85 19.01
C LYS A 1096 8.65 58.07 20.28
N GLY A 1097 8.68 59.31 20.73
CA GLY A 1097 9.48 59.77 21.86
C GLY A 1097 8.64 60.34 23.00
N ARG A 1098 9.34 60.80 24.03
CA ARG A 1098 8.76 61.49 25.20
C ARG A 1098 8.97 62.99 25.04
N TRP A 1099 8.15 63.60 24.18
CA TRP A 1099 8.23 65.01 23.79
C TRP A 1099 7.17 65.83 24.50
N ALA A 1100 7.54 67.01 25.02
CA ALA A 1100 6.60 67.92 25.65
C ALA A 1100 5.54 68.41 24.64
N PRO A 1101 4.27 68.59 25.04
CA PRO A 1101 3.72 68.48 26.41
C PRO A 1101 3.45 67.05 26.90
N GLY A 1102 3.66 66.03 26.07
CA GLY A 1102 3.43 64.63 26.41
C GLY A 1102 4.41 64.07 27.46
N THR A 1103 3.93 63.10 28.24
CA THR A 1103 4.68 62.48 29.35
C THR A 1103 5.06 61.02 29.11
N THR A 1104 4.66 60.43 27.98
CA THR A 1104 4.87 59.03 27.58
C THR A 1104 5.68 58.92 26.30
N PHE A 1105 6.20 57.73 25.97
CA PHE A 1105 6.95 57.45 24.73
C PHE A 1105 6.08 57.27 23.48
N GLN A 1106 4.94 57.96 23.43
CA GLN A 1106 3.91 57.83 22.40
C GLN A 1106 3.64 59.16 21.68
N ASN A 1107 4.59 60.09 21.67
CA ASN A 1107 4.45 61.41 21.04
C ASN A 1107 5.38 61.56 19.83
N ASP A 1108 4.91 62.31 18.83
CA ASP A 1108 5.67 62.64 17.63
C ASP A 1108 6.73 63.73 17.83
N PRO A 1109 7.90 63.65 17.14
CA PRO A 1109 8.94 64.66 17.24
C PRO A 1109 8.55 65.92 16.45
N ALA A 1110 8.84 67.07 17.04
CA ALA A 1110 8.68 68.38 16.42
C ALA A 1110 9.86 69.30 16.74
N ALA A 1111 10.14 70.24 15.85
CA ALA A 1111 11.19 71.25 15.98
C ALA A 1111 10.83 72.49 15.16
N SER A 1112 11.62 73.57 15.27
CA SER A 1112 11.34 74.82 14.56
C SER A 1112 12.44 75.17 13.54
N ALA A 1113 12.04 75.66 12.37
CA ALA A 1113 12.94 76.21 11.36
C ALA A 1113 12.79 77.74 11.29
N SER A 1114 13.89 78.48 11.50
CA SER A 1114 13.88 79.95 11.58
C SER A 1114 14.74 80.59 10.49
N PHE A 1115 14.13 81.40 9.63
CA PHE A 1115 14.82 82.12 8.56
C PHE A 1115 14.98 83.59 8.96
N GLY A 1116 16.17 84.17 8.79
CA GLY A 1116 16.38 85.62 8.88
C GLY A 1116 16.14 86.27 10.26
N VAL A 1117 15.92 85.49 11.33
CA VAL A 1117 15.68 86.00 12.70
C VAL A 1117 16.97 86.51 13.36
N TYR A 1118 18.13 86.05 12.90
CA TYR A 1118 19.42 86.65 13.26
C TYR A 1118 19.79 87.77 12.27
N THR A 1119 19.66 89.02 12.69
CA THR A 1119 20.33 90.15 12.04
C THR A 1119 21.83 90.14 12.41
N PRO A 1120 22.74 90.36 11.45
CA PRO A 1120 24.12 90.71 11.75
C PRO A 1120 24.15 92.17 12.21
N GLU A 1121 23.95 92.42 13.50
CA GLU A 1121 24.03 93.76 14.08
C GLU A 1121 25.41 94.06 14.69
N THR A 1122 25.82 95.31 14.50
CA THR A 1122 27.20 95.80 14.61
C THR A 1122 27.69 96.04 16.05
N GLN A 1123 27.27 95.21 17.00
CA GLN A 1123 27.72 95.28 18.40
C GLN A 1123 28.45 94.01 18.84
N ARG A 1124 29.65 94.20 19.42
CA ARG A 1124 30.53 93.13 19.89
C ARG A 1124 29.88 92.34 21.04
N ALA A 1125 29.38 91.14 20.75
CA ALA A 1125 29.17 90.12 21.78
C ALA A 1125 30.51 89.42 22.09
N VAL A 1126 31.15 89.79 23.19
CA VAL A 1126 32.31 89.04 23.71
C VAL A 1126 31.78 87.85 24.50
N HIS A 1127 32.04 86.65 23.98
CA HIS A 1127 31.77 85.34 24.58
C HIS A 1127 30.32 84.81 24.48
N ILE A 1128 30.11 83.84 23.59
CA ILE A 1128 29.03 82.85 23.67
C ILE A 1128 29.68 81.54 24.12
N ARG A 1129 29.20 80.96 25.23
CA ARG A 1129 29.68 79.68 25.73
C ARG A 1129 28.77 78.58 25.21
N GLU A 1130 29.16 77.93 24.11
CA GLU A 1130 28.49 76.70 23.67
C GLU A 1130 28.70 75.63 24.74
N LEU A 1131 27.59 75.09 25.27
CA LEU A 1131 27.60 73.83 26.02
C LEU A 1131 27.28 72.72 25.02
N TYR A 1132 28.27 71.87 24.76
CA TYR A 1132 28.14 70.63 24.00
C TYR A 1132 27.42 69.53 24.79
#